data_AF-A0AAE0X3T7-F1
#
_entry.id   AF-A0AAE0X3T7-F1
#
_cell.length_a   1.000
_cell.length_b   1.000
_cell.length_c   1.000
_cell.angle_alpha   90.00
_cell.angle_beta   90.00
_cell.angle_gamma   90.00
#
_symmetry.space_group_name_H-M   'P 1'
#
loop_
_entity.id
_entity.type
_entity.pdbx_description
1 polymer ?
#
loop_
_entity_poly.entity_id
_entity_poly.type
_entity_poly.pdbx_seq_one_letter_code
_entity_poly.pdbx_strand_id
1 'polypeptide(L)'
;MIDLGLARIGRLLQHTPQTWKAIHVAGTNGKGSICALVSAMLTASGVSCARFTSPHLIDRWDCITVNEQPVSEAVFRHAEDLVKQRDRDGRIGATEFELLTATAFEIFHRQRVDFGVIEVGLGGKLDATNAMRDKSVTVIAKIGLDHQSFLGNTLKEIALQKAGIMRAGVPCVVDGSNSPSVLKAVEDHAKVIGAELHYPSTSSLAEVFSREGYEPHQIQNLACAYLAFRLACPDADHSVAHLLPIVRQLQWPGRLQRLDIQKITGRQQEVLLDGAHNTQSAEVLAAYVQKHFRSQGGPVAWVLASSQGKDMDSILGLLLQPDDLVATVRFGSVDGMPWVKAADPAELLHVAARQGIAASRSHNAGDDVKAALNWASENAGDRPVVIAGSLYLVSNPLKMAPPNHLVIVCGHAIWQGGPRNGWDEAEWLVESYKQGETPTFIAHIKAGVELLAQDERAVLVFSGGPTRAETPISEARSYYNLAVANAHFGFFPPGSPDDLRSSSRILLEERALDSYYNTLFSLVEFWRSHSVWPERMTIISHAFKRTRLVDTHCAAIGFPLDRVGFVGINPPGTEKAVAMQGVQLTVGQWEDDPHGVGEELAGKRRKRNCWGVDQRLFFSDEERVRSEVDTRILEDKSEALVENGVRPWGR
;
A
#
# COMPACT_ATOMS: atom_id res chain seq x y z
N MET A 1 -31.93 4.46 7.77
CA MET A 1 -32.04 4.92 6.37
C MET A 1 -31.11 6.12 6.23
N ILE A 2 -30.20 6.13 5.25
CA ILE A 2 -29.28 7.25 5.04
C ILE A 2 -30.08 8.39 4.39
N ASP A 3 -30.05 9.57 4.99
CA ASP A 3 -30.66 10.78 4.44
C ASP A 3 -29.64 11.51 3.56
N LEU A 4 -29.85 11.50 2.24
CA LEU A 4 -28.93 12.17 1.30
C LEU A 4 -29.17 13.68 1.29
N GLY A 5 -28.10 14.46 1.43
CA GLY A 5 -28.19 15.92 1.40
C GLY A 5 -26.85 16.61 1.54
N LEU A 6 -26.77 17.86 1.07
CA LEU A 6 -25.53 18.65 1.10
C LEU A 6 -25.40 19.56 2.33
N ALA A 7 -26.43 19.65 3.17
CA ALA A 7 -26.47 20.59 4.28
C ALA A 7 -25.42 20.27 5.36
N ARG A 8 -25.28 19.00 5.74
CA ARG A 8 -24.33 18.57 6.80
C ARG A 8 -22.89 18.76 6.35
N ILE A 9 -22.52 18.24 5.17
CA ILE A 9 -21.19 18.45 4.59
C ILE A 9 -20.89 19.93 4.35
N GLY A 10 -21.88 20.72 3.92
CA GLY A 10 -21.73 22.16 3.76
C GLY A 10 -21.37 22.87 5.06
N ARG A 11 -21.92 22.42 6.20
CA ARG A 11 -21.56 22.92 7.53
C ARG A 11 -20.15 22.50 7.95
N LEU A 12 -19.74 21.25 7.70
CA LEU A 12 -18.37 20.78 8.01
C LEU A 12 -17.31 21.59 7.26
N LEU A 13 -17.57 21.91 5.99
CA LEU A 13 -16.63 22.59 5.11
C LEU A 13 -16.59 24.11 5.29
N GLN A 14 -17.41 24.70 6.18
CA GLN A 14 -17.42 26.16 6.39
C GLN A 14 -16.04 26.71 6.77
N HIS A 15 -15.24 25.91 7.47
CA HIS A 15 -13.90 26.27 7.96
C HIS A 15 -12.75 25.68 7.13
N THR A 16 -13.04 25.05 5.99
CA THR A 16 -12.04 24.46 5.10
C THR A 16 -12.03 25.22 3.77
N PRO A 17 -11.09 26.17 3.57
CA PRO A 17 -10.95 26.85 2.29
C PRO A 17 -10.66 25.87 1.15
N GLN A 18 -11.36 26.02 0.03
CA GLN A 18 -11.17 25.21 -1.18
C GLN A 18 -10.48 26.08 -2.23
N THR A 19 -9.16 26.26 -2.09
CA THR A 19 -8.33 27.07 -3.00
C THR A 19 -7.90 26.33 -4.26
N TRP A 20 -8.16 25.03 -4.31
CA TRP A 20 -7.84 24.12 -5.40
C TRP A 20 -9.03 23.96 -6.35
N LYS A 21 -8.75 23.62 -7.62
CA LYS A 21 -9.76 23.35 -8.65
C LYS A 21 -10.11 21.86 -8.66
N ALA A 22 -11.37 21.53 -8.91
CA ALA A 22 -11.82 20.14 -8.90
C ALA A 22 -11.94 19.56 -10.32
N ILE A 23 -11.50 18.31 -10.48
CA ILE A 23 -11.94 17.41 -11.56
C ILE A 23 -12.82 16.35 -10.91
N HIS A 24 -14.12 16.37 -11.22
CA HIS A 24 -15.13 15.62 -10.48
C HIS A 24 -15.73 14.49 -11.32
N VAL A 25 -15.60 13.25 -10.86
CA VAL A 25 -15.91 12.05 -11.65
C VAL A 25 -17.08 11.26 -11.06
N ALA A 26 -18.20 11.20 -11.79
CA ALA A 26 -19.34 10.34 -11.49
C ALA A 26 -19.46 9.19 -12.50
N GLY A 27 -20.15 8.12 -12.11
CA GLY A 27 -20.26 6.91 -12.93
C GLY A 27 -20.71 5.71 -12.11
N THR A 28 -21.10 4.63 -12.76
CA THR A 28 -21.27 3.32 -12.10
C THR A 28 -19.93 2.63 -12.04
N ASN A 29 -19.27 2.46 -13.20
CA ASN A 29 -17.96 1.82 -13.32
C ASN A 29 -16.92 2.80 -13.92
N GLY A 30 -15.63 2.52 -13.69
CA GLY A 30 -14.52 3.29 -14.26
C GLY A 30 -14.11 4.58 -13.53
N LYS A 31 -14.88 5.05 -12.54
CA LYS A 31 -14.61 6.28 -11.77
C LYS A 31 -13.20 6.34 -11.19
N GLY A 32 -12.84 5.43 -10.28
CA GLY A 32 -11.50 5.37 -9.68
C GLY A 32 -10.37 5.26 -10.71
N SER A 33 -10.54 4.47 -11.78
CA SER A 33 -9.55 4.36 -12.86
C SER A 33 -9.36 5.68 -13.62
N ILE A 34 -10.45 6.40 -13.92
CA ILE A 34 -10.38 7.73 -14.52
C ILE A 34 -9.67 8.70 -13.57
N CYS A 35 -10.02 8.69 -12.28
CA CYS A 35 -9.37 9.53 -11.29
C CYS A 35 -7.85 9.27 -11.23
N ALA A 36 -7.44 8.00 -11.17
CA ALA A 36 -6.03 7.61 -11.14
C ALA A 36 -5.27 8.04 -12.41
N LEU A 37 -5.88 7.89 -13.58
CA LEU A 37 -5.28 8.32 -14.85
C LEU A 37 -5.13 9.85 -14.92
N VAL A 38 -6.13 10.60 -14.49
CA VAL A 38 -6.06 12.07 -14.44
C VAL A 38 -5.00 12.55 -13.45
N SER A 39 -4.95 11.98 -12.24
CA SER A 39 -3.96 12.38 -11.22
C SER A 39 -2.53 12.05 -11.64
N ALA A 40 -2.32 10.91 -12.31
CA ALA A 40 -1.03 10.56 -12.89
C ALA A 40 -0.59 11.54 -14.00
N MET A 41 -1.50 11.93 -14.91
CA MET A 41 -1.19 12.91 -15.97
C MET A 41 -0.88 14.30 -15.41
N LEU A 42 -1.63 14.75 -14.41
CA LEU A 42 -1.37 16.02 -13.71
C LEU A 42 0.02 16.00 -13.05
N THR A 43 0.31 14.95 -12.29
CA THR A 43 1.58 14.80 -11.56
C THR A 43 2.77 14.75 -12.53
N ALA A 44 2.66 13.98 -13.61
CA ALA A 44 3.71 13.90 -14.65
C ALA A 44 3.92 15.22 -15.40
N SER A 45 2.93 16.11 -15.42
CA SER A 45 3.01 17.46 -15.98
C SER A 45 3.52 18.51 -14.98
N GLY A 46 3.94 18.08 -13.79
CA GLY A 46 4.43 18.98 -12.73
C GLY A 46 3.33 19.79 -12.04
N VAL A 47 2.05 19.43 -12.23
CA VAL A 47 0.91 20.08 -11.59
C VAL A 47 0.61 19.37 -10.27
N SER A 48 0.60 20.11 -9.16
CA SER A 48 0.34 19.48 -7.86
C SER A 48 -1.14 19.07 -7.77
N CYS A 49 -1.39 17.81 -7.44
CA CYS A 49 -2.75 17.32 -7.29
C CYS A 49 -2.90 16.39 -6.10
N ALA A 50 -4.13 16.32 -5.58
CA ALA A 50 -4.55 15.29 -4.67
C ALA A 50 -5.74 14.54 -5.24
N ARG A 51 -5.81 13.24 -4.97
CA ARG A 51 -6.91 12.38 -5.44
C ARG A 51 -7.65 11.79 -4.24
N PHE A 52 -8.99 11.81 -4.32
CA PHE A 52 -9.89 11.17 -3.37
C PHE A 52 -10.76 10.14 -4.12
N THR A 53 -10.59 8.86 -3.77
CA THR A 53 -11.29 7.72 -4.36
C THR A 53 -12.08 6.93 -3.32
N SER A 54 -13.07 6.14 -3.71
CA SER A 54 -13.81 5.30 -2.76
C SER A 54 -14.33 3.99 -3.39
N PRO A 55 -14.41 2.88 -2.63
CA PRO A 55 -13.91 2.72 -1.25
C PRO A 55 -12.37 2.76 -1.18
N HIS A 56 -11.81 2.81 0.03
CA HIS A 56 -10.41 2.46 0.25
C HIS A 56 -10.17 0.99 -0.10
N LEU A 57 -8.93 0.61 -0.42
CA LEU A 57 -8.61 -0.78 -0.75
C LEU A 57 -7.90 -1.50 0.40
N ILE A 58 -6.71 -1.03 0.76
CA ILE A 58 -5.89 -1.55 1.84
C ILE A 58 -6.30 -0.85 3.13
N ASP A 59 -5.97 0.44 3.25
CA ASP A 59 -6.17 1.20 4.48
C ASP A 59 -7.04 2.41 4.24
N ARG A 60 -7.73 2.86 5.28
CA ARG A 60 -8.68 3.97 5.14
C ARG A 60 -8.03 5.26 4.63
N TRP A 61 -6.72 5.47 4.83
CA TRP A 61 -6.01 6.62 4.29
C TRP A 61 -5.55 6.46 2.83
N ASP A 62 -5.51 5.24 2.29
CA ASP A 62 -5.11 4.99 0.89
C ASP A 62 -6.07 5.60 -0.14
N CYS A 63 -7.28 5.92 0.32
CA CYS A 63 -8.31 6.55 -0.48
C CYS A 63 -7.98 8.02 -0.78
N ILE A 64 -6.99 8.60 -0.10
CA ILE A 64 -6.50 9.96 -0.28
C ILE A 64 -5.01 9.90 -0.64
N THR A 65 -4.68 10.45 -1.80
CA THR A 65 -3.29 10.54 -2.27
C THR A 65 -2.94 11.98 -2.61
N VAL A 66 -1.66 12.32 -2.49
CA VAL A 66 -1.08 13.62 -2.87
C VAL A 66 0.10 13.33 -3.79
N ASN A 67 0.07 13.85 -5.02
CA ASN A 67 1.07 13.60 -6.06
C ASN A 67 1.39 12.09 -6.21
N GLU A 68 0.32 11.29 -6.39
CA GLU A 68 0.35 9.82 -6.52
C GLU A 68 0.78 9.02 -5.29
N GLN A 69 1.10 9.65 -4.16
CA GLN A 69 1.45 8.95 -2.92
C GLN A 69 0.29 8.96 -1.92
N PRO A 70 -0.12 7.81 -1.37
CA PRO A 70 -1.02 7.77 -0.21
C PRO A 70 -0.53 8.67 0.92
N VAL A 71 -1.46 9.37 1.57
CA VAL A 71 -1.12 10.11 2.79
C VAL A 71 -0.78 9.13 3.91
N SER A 72 0.13 9.51 4.81
CA SER A 72 0.40 8.69 5.99
C SER A 72 -0.80 8.65 6.92
N GLU A 73 -0.90 7.59 7.73
CA GLU A 73 -1.94 7.49 8.76
C GLU A 73 -1.95 8.74 9.66
N ALA A 74 -0.79 9.23 10.09
CA ALA A 74 -0.68 10.41 10.94
C ALA A 74 -1.31 11.66 10.31
N VAL A 75 -1.06 11.90 9.02
CA VAL A 75 -1.67 13.04 8.29
C VAL A 75 -3.17 12.87 8.20
N PHE A 76 -3.64 11.66 7.89
CA PHE A 76 -5.06 11.34 7.80
C PHE A 76 -5.78 11.54 9.14
N ARG A 77 -5.27 10.92 10.21
CA ARG A 77 -5.87 10.97 11.56
C ARG A 77 -5.92 12.39 12.10
N HIS A 78 -4.86 13.17 11.90
CA HIS A 78 -4.85 14.57 12.31
C HIS A 78 -5.96 15.38 11.62
N ALA A 79 -6.11 15.25 10.31
CA ALA A 79 -7.18 15.95 9.58
C ALA A 79 -8.57 15.43 9.99
N GLU A 80 -8.70 14.12 10.18
CA GLU A 80 -9.94 13.49 10.63
C GLU A 80 -10.38 13.99 12.01
N ASP A 81 -9.46 14.10 12.96
CA ASP A 81 -9.77 14.54 14.32
C ASP A 81 -10.29 15.98 14.35
N LEU A 82 -9.72 16.86 13.52
CA LEU A 82 -10.20 18.22 13.33
C LEU A 82 -11.63 18.24 12.78
N VAL A 83 -11.92 17.40 11.78
CA VAL A 83 -13.25 17.30 11.17
C VAL A 83 -14.27 16.72 12.15
N LYS A 84 -13.91 15.67 12.89
CA LYS A 84 -14.75 15.08 13.95
C LYS A 84 -14.99 16.06 15.10
N GLN A 85 -14.01 16.89 15.43
CA GLN A 85 -14.19 17.96 16.40
C GLN A 85 -15.22 18.97 15.91
N ARG A 86 -15.13 19.42 14.64
CA ARG A 86 -16.13 20.32 14.03
C ARG A 86 -17.54 19.70 14.01
N ASP A 87 -17.65 18.41 13.71
CA ASP A 87 -18.92 17.69 13.75
C ASP A 87 -19.57 17.72 15.14
N ARG A 88 -18.77 17.43 16.18
CA ARG A 88 -19.21 17.46 17.59
C ARG A 88 -19.59 18.86 18.05
N ASP A 89 -18.70 19.83 17.84
CA ASP A 89 -18.89 21.22 18.29
C ASP A 89 -20.10 21.86 17.59
N GLY A 90 -20.27 21.56 16.29
CA GLY A 90 -21.40 22.02 15.49
C GLY A 90 -22.68 21.20 15.67
N ARG A 91 -22.64 20.07 16.39
CA ARG A 91 -23.74 19.09 16.49
C ARG A 91 -24.33 18.78 15.11
N ILE A 92 -23.47 18.49 14.13
CA ILE A 92 -23.87 18.34 12.73
C ILE A 92 -24.46 16.95 12.49
N GLY A 93 -23.89 15.90 13.11
CA GLY A 93 -24.35 14.53 12.95
C GLY A 93 -24.06 14.01 11.54
N ALA A 94 -22.86 14.32 11.03
CA ALA A 94 -22.43 13.90 9.71
C ALA A 94 -22.26 12.38 9.62
N THR A 95 -22.56 11.84 8.45
CA THR A 95 -22.29 10.44 8.11
C THR A 95 -20.79 10.20 7.94
N GLU A 96 -20.35 8.95 8.05
CA GLU A 96 -18.94 8.57 7.85
C GLU A 96 -18.38 9.01 6.49
N PHE A 97 -19.20 8.97 5.43
CA PHE A 97 -18.77 9.44 4.11
C PHE A 97 -18.65 10.97 4.03
N GLU A 98 -19.52 11.71 4.71
CA GLU A 98 -19.42 13.17 4.83
C GLU A 98 -18.17 13.56 5.65
N LEU A 99 -17.88 12.84 6.74
CA LEU A 99 -16.66 13.02 7.53
C LEU A 99 -15.41 12.74 6.68
N LEU A 100 -15.37 11.61 5.97
CA LEU A 100 -14.25 11.25 5.11
C LEU A 100 -14.02 12.26 3.98
N THR A 101 -15.10 12.75 3.36
CA THR A 101 -15.03 13.79 2.32
C THR A 101 -14.45 15.10 2.89
N ALA A 102 -14.90 15.51 4.07
CA ALA A 102 -14.37 16.71 4.73
C ALA A 102 -12.90 16.53 5.14
N THR A 103 -12.50 15.33 5.58
CA THR A 103 -11.10 14.99 5.87
C THR A 103 -10.23 15.12 4.62
N ALA A 104 -10.68 14.59 3.48
CA ALA A 104 -9.97 14.75 2.21
C ALA A 104 -9.80 16.23 1.83
N PHE A 105 -10.84 17.05 1.95
CA PHE A 105 -10.76 18.47 1.60
C PHE A 105 -9.85 19.25 2.55
N GLU A 106 -9.84 18.90 3.85
CA GLU A 106 -8.91 19.47 4.83
C GLU A 106 -7.45 19.15 4.46
N ILE A 107 -7.16 17.91 4.05
CA ILE A 107 -5.84 17.50 3.57
C ILE A 107 -5.47 18.27 2.30
N PHE A 108 -6.35 18.35 1.31
CA PHE A 108 -6.07 19.05 0.04
C PHE A 108 -5.72 20.51 0.28
N HIS A 109 -6.49 21.17 1.18
CA HIS A 109 -6.22 22.55 1.57
C HIS A 109 -4.85 22.71 2.24
N ARG A 110 -4.53 21.86 3.23
CA ARG A 110 -3.26 21.92 3.97
C ARG A 110 -2.04 21.62 3.12
N GLN A 111 -2.19 20.71 2.15
CA GLN A 111 -1.15 20.34 1.20
C GLN A 111 -1.00 21.36 0.05
N ARG A 112 -1.91 22.35 -0.04
CA ARG A 112 -1.87 23.44 -1.03
C ARG A 112 -1.76 22.94 -2.47
N VAL A 113 -2.52 21.90 -2.80
CA VAL A 113 -2.55 21.36 -4.16
C VAL A 113 -3.24 22.31 -5.14
N ASP A 114 -2.90 22.22 -6.43
CA ASP A 114 -3.55 23.00 -7.47
C ASP A 114 -4.90 22.37 -7.87
N PHE A 115 -4.93 21.03 -7.93
CA PHE A 115 -6.11 20.25 -8.31
C PHE A 115 -6.51 19.19 -7.30
N GLY A 116 -7.81 19.04 -7.10
CA GLY A 116 -8.43 17.88 -6.45
C GLY A 116 -9.13 16.99 -7.49
N VAL A 117 -8.68 15.75 -7.66
CA VAL A 117 -9.32 14.75 -8.52
C VAL A 117 -10.22 13.86 -7.66
N ILE A 118 -11.54 14.02 -7.80
CA ILE A 118 -12.50 13.52 -6.80
C ILE A 118 -13.48 12.56 -7.46
N GLU A 119 -13.53 11.33 -6.93
CA GLU A 119 -14.54 10.34 -7.24
C GLU A 119 -15.81 10.57 -6.41
N VAL A 120 -16.97 10.54 -7.06
CA VAL A 120 -18.27 10.47 -6.38
C VAL A 120 -18.41 9.14 -5.66
N GLY A 121 -18.84 9.18 -4.38
CA GLY A 121 -19.16 7.97 -3.62
C GLY A 121 -20.43 7.30 -4.11
N LEU A 122 -21.58 7.98 -3.99
CA LEU A 122 -22.89 7.46 -4.38
C LEU A 122 -23.72 8.49 -5.14
N GLY A 123 -24.19 8.10 -6.34
CA GLY A 123 -25.07 8.94 -7.14
C GLY A 123 -24.30 10.10 -7.80
N GLY A 124 -24.39 11.29 -7.21
CA GLY A 124 -23.74 12.51 -7.71
C GLY A 124 -24.42 13.78 -7.20
N LYS A 125 -25.71 13.97 -7.50
CA LYS A 125 -26.47 15.19 -7.17
C LYS A 125 -26.41 15.58 -5.70
N LEU A 126 -26.61 14.61 -4.80
CA LEU A 126 -26.62 14.79 -3.35
C LEU A 126 -25.43 14.11 -2.66
N ASP A 127 -24.40 13.73 -3.43
CA ASP A 127 -23.19 13.15 -2.88
C ASP A 127 -22.39 14.21 -2.11
N ALA A 128 -21.76 13.83 -1.00
CA ALA A 128 -21.00 14.76 -0.16
C ALA A 128 -19.93 15.53 -0.94
N THR A 129 -19.28 14.88 -1.91
CA THR A 129 -18.26 15.50 -2.77
C THR A 129 -18.83 16.66 -3.58
N ASN A 130 -20.12 16.64 -3.91
CA ASN A 130 -20.78 17.67 -4.71
C ASN A 130 -20.90 19.04 -4.00
N ALA A 131 -20.52 19.13 -2.72
CA ALA A 131 -20.37 20.37 -1.96
C ALA A 131 -19.12 21.18 -2.35
N MET A 132 -18.24 20.64 -3.20
CA MET A 132 -17.09 21.37 -3.75
C MET A 132 -17.52 22.62 -4.55
N ARG A 133 -16.75 23.71 -4.43
CA ARG A 133 -17.09 25.02 -4.99
C ARG A 133 -16.57 25.24 -6.40
N ASP A 134 -15.28 25.04 -6.63
CA ASP A 134 -14.62 25.38 -7.88
C ASP A 134 -14.36 24.13 -8.71
N LYS A 135 -15.24 23.85 -9.68
CA LYS A 135 -15.08 22.71 -10.60
C LYS A 135 -14.52 23.21 -11.92
N SER A 136 -13.39 22.65 -12.32
CA SER A 136 -12.78 22.91 -13.62
C SER A 136 -13.34 21.99 -14.70
N VAL A 137 -13.57 20.72 -14.38
CA VAL A 137 -14.08 19.70 -15.30
C VAL A 137 -14.95 18.71 -14.53
N THR A 138 -16.03 18.24 -15.16
CA THR A 138 -16.81 17.11 -14.66
C THR A 138 -16.72 15.93 -15.63
N VAL A 139 -16.82 14.70 -15.12
CA VAL A 139 -16.77 13.49 -15.95
C VAL A 139 -17.92 12.57 -15.59
N ILE A 140 -18.67 12.12 -16.60
CA ILE A 140 -19.68 11.07 -16.50
C ILE A 140 -19.13 9.82 -17.18
N ALA A 141 -18.58 8.91 -16.37
CA ALA A 141 -18.07 7.61 -16.80
C ALA A 141 -19.22 6.65 -17.18
N LYS A 142 -18.90 5.36 -17.31
CA LYS A 142 -19.88 4.34 -17.67
C LYS A 142 -21.03 4.27 -16.67
N ILE A 143 -22.26 4.32 -17.15
CA ILE A 143 -23.49 4.19 -16.36
C ILE A 143 -24.07 2.78 -16.56
N GLY A 144 -24.45 2.19 -15.45
CA GLY A 144 -25.09 0.88 -15.35
C GLY A 144 -26.01 0.83 -14.13
N LEU A 145 -26.80 -0.23 -14.04
CA LEU A 145 -27.65 -0.48 -12.86
C LEU A 145 -26.76 -0.85 -11.67
N ASP A 146 -26.80 -0.03 -10.63
CA ASP A 146 -26.21 -0.32 -9.32
C ASP A 146 -26.88 0.59 -8.26
N HIS A 147 -26.86 0.18 -7.00
CA HIS A 147 -27.45 0.93 -5.88
C HIS A 147 -28.91 1.38 -6.11
N GLN A 148 -29.73 0.52 -6.73
CA GLN A 148 -31.09 0.85 -7.16
C GLN A 148 -32.01 1.33 -6.03
N SER A 149 -31.79 0.83 -4.80
CA SER A 149 -32.51 1.27 -3.60
C SER A 149 -32.29 2.75 -3.25
N PHE A 150 -31.23 3.38 -3.75
CA PHE A 150 -30.89 4.78 -3.50
C PHE A 150 -31.04 5.67 -4.74
N LEU A 151 -30.71 5.15 -5.92
CA LEU A 151 -30.54 5.95 -7.13
C LEU A 151 -31.71 5.86 -8.13
N GLY A 152 -32.63 4.91 -7.93
CA GLY A 152 -33.73 4.61 -8.84
C GLY A 152 -33.56 3.26 -9.52
N ASN A 153 -34.64 2.79 -10.16
CA ASN A 153 -34.72 1.45 -10.77
C ASN A 153 -34.43 1.45 -12.27
N THR A 154 -34.20 2.62 -12.86
CA THR A 154 -33.95 2.77 -14.29
C THR A 154 -32.61 3.44 -14.58
N LEU A 155 -32.00 3.09 -15.72
CA LEU A 155 -30.78 3.75 -16.19
C LEU A 155 -30.94 5.27 -16.32
N LYS A 156 -32.15 5.74 -16.68
CA LYS A 156 -32.46 7.17 -16.80
C LYS A 156 -32.39 7.88 -15.45
N GLU A 157 -33.00 7.33 -14.41
CA GLU A 157 -32.95 7.91 -13.04
C GLU A 157 -31.52 7.95 -12.52
N ILE A 158 -30.78 6.85 -12.68
CA ILE A 158 -29.38 6.76 -12.28
C ILE A 158 -28.52 7.78 -13.05
N ALA A 159 -28.75 7.94 -14.36
CA ALA A 159 -28.06 8.93 -15.17
C ALA A 159 -28.33 10.36 -14.70
N LEU A 160 -29.57 10.70 -14.36
CA LEU A 160 -29.92 12.03 -13.83
C LEU A 160 -29.28 12.32 -12.46
N GLN A 161 -29.18 11.31 -11.59
CA GLN A 161 -28.46 11.45 -10.32
C GLN A 161 -26.98 11.75 -10.54
N LYS A 162 -26.34 11.03 -11.47
CA LYS A 162 -24.91 11.20 -11.80
C LYS A 162 -24.65 12.53 -12.50
N ALA A 163 -25.50 12.91 -13.46
CA ALA A 163 -25.39 14.17 -14.18
C ALA A 163 -25.54 15.41 -13.26
N GLY A 164 -26.12 15.26 -12.06
CA GLY A 164 -26.23 16.32 -11.06
C GLY A 164 -24.91 16.87 -10.51
N ILE A 165 -23.76 16.31 -10.91
CA ILE A 165 -22.45 16.91 -10.64
C ILE A 165 -22.12 18.07 -11.60
N MET A 166 -22.81 18.21 -12.73
CA MET A 166 -22.58 19.28 -13.70
C MET A 166 -22.80 20.67 -13.10
N ARG A 167 -22.16 21.68 -13.67
CA ARG A 167 -22.32 23.09 -13.32
C ARG A 167 -22.35 23.93 -14.60
N ALA A 168 -23.07 25.04 -14.56
CA ALA A 168 -23.13 25.97 -15.68
C ALA A 168 -21.72 26.48 -16.04
N GLY A 169 -21.37 26.47 -17.32
CA GLY A 169 -20.06 26.92 -17.80
C GLY A 169 -18.87 26.03 -17.47
N VAL A 170 -19.09 24.88 -16.81
CA VAL A 170 -18.05 23.87 -16.55
C VAL A 170 -18.18 22.76 -17.58
N PRO A 171 -17.12 22.44 -18.35
CA PRO A 171 -17.18 21.38 -19.34
C PRO A 171 -17.38 20.00 -18.68
N CYS A 172 -18.11 19.14 -19.38
CA CYS A 172 -18.41 17.79 -18.93
C CYS A 172 -17.98 16.76 -19.97
N VAL A 173 -17.04 15.89 -19.60
CA VAL A 173 -16.65 14.74 -20.42
C VAL A 173 -17.62 13.59 -20.18
N VAL A 174 -18.15 13.00 -21.23
CA VAL A 174 -19.11 11.90 -21.13
C VAL A 174 -18.57 10.68 -21.88
N ASP A 175 -18.59 9.51 -21.23
CA ASP A 175 -18.31 8.24 -21.89
C ASP A 175 -19.36 7.99 -22.99
N GLY A 176 -18.93 8.13 -24.25
CA GLY A 176 -19.78 7.98 -25.43
C GLY A 176 -20.24 6.54 -25.69
N SER A 177 -19.69 5.54 -24.99
CA SER A 177 -20.13 4.14 -25.07
C SER A 177 -21.40 3.85 -24.26
N ASN A 178 -21.91 4.84 -23.51
CA ASN A 178 -23.17 4.71 -22.78
C ASN A 178 -24.36 4.45 -23.73
N SER A 179 -25.42 3.82 -23.20
CA SER A 179 -26.60 3.53 -24.02
C SER A 179 -27.27 4.82 -24.52
N PRO A 180 -27.99 4.79 -25.65
CA PRO A 180 -28.67 5.97 -26.19
C PRO A 180 -29.62 6.64 -25.18
N SER A 181 -30.29 5.87 -24.33
CA SER A 181 -31.19 6.40 -23.30
C SER A 181 -30.45 7.14 -22.19
N VAL A 182 -29.25 6.67 -21.81
CA VAL A 182 -28.38 7.36 -20.86
C VAL A 182 -27.85 8.65 -21.48
N LEU A 183 -27.28 8.57 -22.69
CA LEU A 183 -26.75 9.73 -23.40
C LEU A 183 -27.80 10.83 -23.53
N LYS A 184 -29.03 10.46 -23.92
CA LYS A 184 -30.15 11.39 -24.02
C LYS A 184 -30.49 12.07 -22.70
N ALA A 185 -30.52 11.33 -21.60
CA ALA A 185 -30.80 11.88 -20.28
C ALA A 185 -29.72 12.87 -19.81
N VAL A 186 -28.45 12.55 -20.10
CA VAL A 186 -27.29 13.42 -19.79
C VAL A 186 -27.33 14.69 -20.64
N GLU A 187 -27.60 14.59 -21.95
CA GLU A 187 -27.77 15.73 -22.86
C GLU A 187 -28.90 16.67 -22.43
N ASP A 188 -30.08 16.10 -22.13
CA ASP A 188 -31.23 16.90 -21.72
C ASP A 188 -30.96 17.62 -20.39
N HIS A 189 -30.25 16.97 -19.45
CA HIS A 189 -29.81 17.62 -18.21
C HIS A 189 -28.78 18.72 -18.45
N ALA A 190 -27.77 18.47 -19.29
CA ALA A 190 -26.72 19.43 -19.60
C ALA A 190 -27.29 20.71 -20.22
N LYS A 191 -28.30 20.61 -21.08
CA LYS A 191 -29.02 21.76 -21.64
C LYS A 191 -29.72 22.60 -20.57
N VAL A 192 -30.32 21.96 -19.57
CA VAL A 192 -30.99 22.66 -18.46
C VAL A 192 -29.99 23.38 -17.56
N ILE A 193 -28.83 22.75 -17.31
CA ILE A 193 -27.78 23.31 -16.45
C ILE A 193 -26.92 24.35 -17.17
N GLY A 194 -26.81 24.29 -18.50
CA GLY A 194 -25.87 25.10 -19.27
C GLY A 194 -24.43 24.57 -19.21
N ALA A 195 -24.26 23.24 -19.21
CA ALA A 195 -22.96 22.58 -19.26
C ALA A 195 -22.64 22.14 -20.70
N GLU A 196 -21.40 22.33 -21.15
CA GLU A 196 -20.92 21.86 -22.45
C GLU A 196 -20.50 20.39 -22.36
N LEU A 197 -21.03 19.54 -23.26
CA LEU A 197 -20.69 18.13 -23.30
C LEU A 197 -19.57 17.85 -24.31
N HIS A 198 -18.58 17.07 -23.89
CA HIS A 198 -17.51 16.59 -24.74
C HIS A 198 -17.45 15.05 -24.71
N TYR A 199 -17.34 14.44 -25.89
CA TYR A 199 -17.23 13.00 -26.05
C TYR A 199 -15.81 12.66 -26.51
N PRO A 200 -15.08 11.79 -25.80
CA PRO A 200 -13.70 11.47 -26.16
C PRO A 200 -13.64 10.53 -27.36
N SER A 201 -12.68 10.77 -28.26
CA SER A 201 -12.33 9.84 -29.33
C SER A 201 -11.35 8.79 -28.80
N THR A 202 -11.62 7.51 -29.05
CA THR A 202 -10.75 6.41 -28.65
C THR A 202 -9.77 6.00 -29.75
N SER A 203 -9.99 6.39 -31.00
CA SER A 203 -9.26 5.87 -32.19
C SER A 203 -7.73 5.88 -32.05
N SER A 204 -7.13 7.04 -31.77
CA SER A 204 -5.67 7.18 -31.63
C SER A 204 -5.10 6.46 -30.41
N LEU A 205 -5.85 6.40 -29.32
CA LEU A 205 -5.45 5.70 -28.11
C LEU A 205 -5.58 4.18 -28.29
N ALA A 206 -6.64 3.71 -28.94
CA ALA A 206 -6.89 2.30 -29.20
C ALA A 206 -5.79 1.69 -30.07
N GLU A 207 -5.31 2.40 -31.09
CA GLU A 207 -4.22 1.91 -31.94
C GLU A 207 -2.95 1.56 -31.13
N VAL A 208 -2.62 2.38 -30.13
CA VAL A 208 -1.43 2.19 -29.29
C VAL A 208 -1.73 1.22 -28.14
N PHE A 209 -2.73 1.51 -27.32
CA PHE A 209 -2.96 0.82 -26.06
C PHE A 209 -3.58 -0.57 -26.23
N SER A 210 -4.31 -0.87 -27.32
CA SER A 210 -4.74 -2.24 -27.58
C SER A 210 -3.56 -3.17 -27.88
N ARG A 211 -2.48 -2.66 -28.51
CA ARG A 211 -1.24 -3.44 -28.75
C ARG A 211 -0.47 -3.71 -27.45
N GLU A 212 -0.63 -2.83 -26.47
CA GLU A 212 -0.09 -2.97 -25.11
C GLU A 212 -0.94 -3.87 -24.20
N GLY A 213 -2.02 -4.46 -24.73
CA GLY A 213 -2.87 -5.40 -23.99
C GLY A 213 -3.99 -4.76 -23.16
N TYR A 214 -4.22 -3.44 -23.29
CA TYR A 214 -5.34 -2.79 -22.59
C TYR A 214 -6.68 -3.21 -23.20
N GLU A 215 -7.64 -3.46 -22.33
CA GLU A 215 -9.00 -3.85 -22.73
C GLU A 215 -9.83 -2.64 -23.18
N PRO A 216 -10.87 -2.82 -24.02
CA PRO A 216 -11.66 -1.73 -24.55
C PRO A 216 -12.21 -0.75 -23.50
N HIS A 217 -12.63 -1.26 -22.34
CA HIS A 217 -13.13 -0.43 -21.25
C HIS A 217 -12.02 0.41 -20.58
N GLN A 218 -10.78 -0.09 -20.50
CA GLN A 218 -9.64 0.66 -19.99
C GLN A 218 -9.28 1.79 -20.96
N ILE A 219 -9.33 1.53 -22.27
CA ILE A 219 -9.09 2.54 -23.31
C ILE A 219 -10.19 3.62 -23.27
N GLN A 220 -11.44 3.25 -23.03
CA GLN A 220 -12.53 4.21 -22.86
C GLN A 220 -12.34 5.09 -21.60
N ASN A 221 -11.96 4.49 -20.47
CA ASN A 221 -11.62 5.23 -19.26
C ASN A 221 -10.43 6.17 -19.50
N LEU A 222 -9.39 5.71 -20.20
CA LEU A 222 -8.24 6.50 -20.59
C LEU A 222 -8.63 7.68 -21.48
N ALA A 223 -9.51 7.47 -22.46
CA ALA A 223 -9.97 8.52 -23.34
C ALA A 223 -10.76 9.60 -22.57
N CYS A 224 -11.61 9.20 -21.61
CA CYS A 224 -12.29 10.13 -20.70
C CYS A 224 -11.29 10.91 -19.83
N ALA A 225 -10.32 10.22 -19.22
CA ALA A 225 -9.30 10.82 -18.38
C ALA A 225 -8.43 11.81 -19.16
N TYR A 226 -7.96 11.41 -20.33
CA TYR A 226 -7.13 12.24 -21.19
C TYR A 226 -7.86 13.51 -21.65
N LEU A 227 -9.14 13.41 -22.05
CA LEU A 227 -9.92 14.59 -22.41
C LEU A 227 -10.20 15.50 -21.21
N ALA A 228 -10.44 14.93 -20.02
CA ALA A 228 -10.61 15.72 -18.81
C ALA A 228 -9.32 16.47 -18.43
N PHE A 229 -8.17 15.79 -18.51
CA PHE A 229 -6.86 16.39 -18.31
C PHE A 229 -6.59 17.55 -19.29
N ARG A 230 -6.89 17.34 -20.58
CA ARG A 230 -6.77 18.38 -21.61
C ARG A 230 -7.59 19.63 -21.34
N LEU A 231 -8.82 19.46 -20.85
CA LEU A 231 -9.70 20.58 -20.53
C LEU A 231 -9.26 21.31 -19.26
N ALA A 232 -8.70 20.59 -18.28
CA ALA A 232 -8.19 21.17 -17.04
C ALA A 232 -6.85 21.89 -17.22
N CYS A 233 -5.98 21.37 -18.10
CA CYS A 233 -4.62 21.84 -18.32
C CYS A 233 -4.33 22.01 -19.84
N PRO A 234 -4.93 23.02 -20.50
CA PRO A 234 -4.82 23.18 -21.95
C PRO A 234 -3.37 23.39 -22.43
N ASP A 235 -2.52 23.98 -21.61
CA ASP A 235 -1.13 24.33 -21.95
C ASP A 235 -0.12 23.18 -21.72
N ALA A 236 -0.54 22.03 -21.20
CA ALA A 236 0.32 20.88 -20.97
C ALA A 236 0.67 20.11 -22.27
N ASP A 237 1.65 19.21 -22.23
CA ASP A 237 1.94 18.30 -23.35
C ASP A 237 0.90 17.16 -23.40
N HIS A 238 0.15 17.14 -24.50
CA HIS A 238 -0.94 16.18 -24.73
C HIS A 238 -0.57 15.09 -25.74
N SER A 239 0.71 14.98 -26.12
CA SER A 239 1.17 13.98 -27.09
C SER A 239 0.99 12.56 -26.54
N VAL A 240 0.62 11.61 -27.41
CA VAL A 240 0.51 10.19 -27.02
C VAL A 240 1.87 9.66 -26.55
N ALA A 241 2.98 10.19 -27.07
CA ALA A 241 4.33 9.87 -26.64
C ALA A 241 4.58 10.24 -25.16
N HIS A 242 4.03 11.37 -24.69
CA HIS A 242 4.08 11.76 -23.28
C HIS A 242 3.18 10.89 -22.40
N LEU A 243 1.97 10.55 -22.87
CA LEU A 243 1.00 9.76 -22.11
C LEU A 243 1.42 8.29 -21.91
N LEU A 244 2.03 7.69 -22.92
CA LEU A 244 2.33 6.26 -22.94
C LEU A 244 3.15 5.78 -21.71
N PRO A 245 4.30 6.40 -21.34
CA PRO A 245 5.04 5.98 -20.15
C PRO A 245 4.24 6.17 -18.85
N ILE A 246 3.43 7.23 -18.74
CA ILE A 246 2.59 7.51 -17.56
C ILE A 246 1.58 6.38 -17.36
N VAL A 247 0.84 6.04 -18.42
CA VAL A 247 -0.22 5.02 -18.37
C VAL A 247 0.36 3.61 -18.14
N ARG A 248 1.57 3.33 -18.65
CA ARG A 248 2.28 2.05 -18.42
C ARG A 248 2.73 1.88 -16.97
N GLN A 249 3.18 2.96 -16.34
CA GLN A 249 3.66 2.92 -14.95
C GLN A 249 2.52 2.90 -13.94
N LEU A 250 1.33 3.40 -14.31
CA LEU A 250 0.18 3.42 -13.44
C LEU A 250 -0.32 2.01 -13.12
N GLN A 251 -0.19 1.62 -11.86
CA GLN A 251 -0.84 0.44 -11.31
C GLN A 251 -2.10 0.89 -10.57
N TRP A 252 -3.27 0.39 -11.00
CA TRP A 252 -4.53 0.63 -10.30
C TRP A 252 -5.00 -0.67 -9.63
N PRO A 253 -4.78 -0.82 -8.32
CA PRO A 253 -4.94 -2.10 -7.65
C PRO A 253 -6.37 -2.67 -7.75
N GLY A 254 -6.46 -3.99 -7.94
CA GLY A 254 -7.72 -4.71 -8.01
C GLY A 254 -8.58 -4.44 -9.26
N ARG A 255 -7.99 -3.98 -10.37
CA ARG A 255 -8.65 -3.95 -11.70
C ARG A 255 -7.82 -4.73 -12.71
N LEU A 256 -8.26 -5.95 -13.02
CA LEU A 256 -7.53 -6.91 -13.86
C LEU A 256 -6.03 -7.01 -13.51
N GLN A 257 -5.73 -6.94 -12.20
CA GLN A 257 -4.36 -6.92 -11.70
C GLN A 257 -3.83 -8.35 -11.60
N ARG A 258 -2.65 -8.62 -12.16
CA ARG A 258 -1.93 -9.87 -11.88
C ARG A 258 -1.15 -9.72 -10.58
N LEU A 259 -1.21 -10.75 -9.74
CA LEU A 259 -0.50 -10.77 -8.47
C LEU A 259 0.19 -12.12 -8.29
N ASP A 260 1.49 -12.07 -7.95
CA ASP A 260 2.21 -13.22 -7.42
C ASP A 260 1.80 -13.47 -5.96
N ILE A 261 1.28 -14.67 -5.70
CA ILE A 261 0.89 -15.14 -4.37
C ILE A 261 1.67 -16.39 -3.94
N GLN A 262 2.82 -16.68 -4.55
CA GLN A 262 3.67 -17.83 -4.22
C GLN A 262 3.98 -17.88 -2.73
N LYS A 263 4.25 -16.73 -2.12
CA LYS A 263 4.59 -16.63 -0.69
C LYS A 263 3.38 -16.85 0.23
N ILE A 264 2.16 -16.77 -0.30
CA ILE A 264 0.92 -17.02 0.44
C ILE A 264 0.53 -18.51 0.32
N THR A 265 0.63 -19.08 -0.89
CA THR A 265 0.01 -20.37 -1.25
C THR A 265 0.97 -21.42 -1.83
N GLY A 266 2.21 -21.07 -2.15
CA GLY A 266 3.17 -21.92 -2.88
C GLY A 266 2.98 -21.97 -4.40
N ARG A 267 1.88 -21.39 -4.92
CA ARG A 267 1.56 -21.36 -6.36
C ARG A 267 2.61 -20.60 -7.16
N GLN A 268 3.06 -21.17 -8.29
CA GLN A 268 4.08 -20.54 -9.16
C GLN A 268 3.49 -19.54 -10.15
N GLN A 269 2.26 -19.75 -10.60
CA GLN A 269 1.58 -18.85 -11.54
C GLN A 269 0.85 -17.74 -10.80
N GLU A 270 0.91 -16.53 -11.36
CA GLU A 270 0.14 -15.38 -10.88
C GLU A 270 -1.38 -15.66 -10.85
N VAL A 271 -2.07 -14.92 -10.00
CA VAL A 271 -3.54 -14.89 -9.95
C VAL A 271 -4.06 -13.57 -10.50
N LEU A 272 -5.30 -13.58 -11.00
CA LEU A 272 -5.99 -12.36 -11.44
C LEU A 272 -6.86 -11.82 -10.32
N LEU A 273 -6.67 -10.54 -9.97
CA LEU A 273 -7.51 -9.80 -9.04
C LEU A 273 -8.43 -8.85 -9.80
N ASP A 274 -9.74 -8.91 -9.55
CA ASP A 274 -10.68 -7.92 -10.08
C ASP A 274 -11.86 -7.64 -9.15
N GLY A 275 -12.13 -6.35 -8.94
CA GLY A 275 -13.22 -5.87 -8.08
C GLY A 275 -14.63 -5.97 -8.67
N ALA A 276 -14.86 -6.72 -9.75
CA ALA A 276 -16.18 -6.90 -10.36
C ALA A 276 -17.21 -7.41 -9.33
N HIS A 277 -18.30 -6.64 -9.15
CA HIS A 277 -19.30 -6.86 -8.09
C HIS A 277 -20.72 -6.41 -8.50
N ASN A 278 -20.90 -6.09 -9.78
CA ASN A 278 -22.19 -5.82 -10.42
C ASN A 278 -22.19 -6.43 -11.83
N THR A 279 -23.36 -6.59 -12.43
CA THR A 279 -23.55 -7.28 -13.73
C THR A 279 -22.63 -6.71 -14.82
N GLN A 280 -22.55 -5.39 -14.96
CA GLN A 280 -21.71 -4.75 -16.00
C GLN A 280 -20.21 -5.01 -15.79
N SER A 281 -19.72 -4.94 -14.55
CA SER A 281 -18.32 -5.28 -14.26
C SER A 281 -18.04 -6.78 -14.44
N ALA A 282 -19.03 -7.63 -14.16
CA ALA A 282 -18.94 -9.07 -14.37
C ALA A 282 -18.89 -9.43 -15.86
N GLU A 283 -19.64 -8.74 -16.73
CA GLU A 283 -19.54 -8.90 -18.20
C GLU A 283 -18.12 -8.59 -18.70
N VAL A 284 -17.51 -7.52 -18.19
CA VAL A 284 -16.13 -7.14 -18.55
C VAL A 284 -15.14 -8.19 -18.09
N LEU A 285 -15.24 -8.67 -16.84
CA LEU A 285 -14.38 -9.72 -16.31
C LEU A 285 -14.58 -11.05 -17.07
N ALA A 286 -15.82 -11.42 -17.37
CA ALA A 286 -16.15 -12.61 -18.14
C ALA A 286 -15.53 -12.56 -19.55
N ALA A 287 -15.62 -11.42 -20.23
CA ALA A 287 -14.99 -11.23 -21.54
C ALA A 287 -13.45 -11.35 -21.47
N TYR A 288 -12.83 -10.78 -20.43
CA TYR A 288 -11.40 -10.92 -20.21
C TYR A 288 -11.00 -12.38 -19.97
N VAL A 289 -11.69 -13.06 -19.04
CA VAL A 289 -11.44 -14.48 -18.72
C VAL A 289 -11.66 -15.36 -19.95
N GLN A 290 -12.70 -15.10 -20.73
CA GLN A 290 -12.97 -15.85 -21.96
C GLN A 290 -11.83 -15.71 -22.98
N LYS A 291 -11.34 -14.49 -23.18
CA LYS A 291 -10.26 -14.17 -24.13
C LYS A 291 -8.91 -14.73 -23.70
N HIS A 292 -8.56 -14.56 -22.43
CA HIS A 292 -7.19 -14.80 -21.94
C HIS A 292 -6.99 -16.15 -21.26
N PHE A 293 -8.03 -16.73 -20.67
CA PHE A 293 -7.92 -17.97 -19.89
C PHE A 293 -8.64 -19.15 -20.52
N ARG A 294 -9.77 -18.92 -21.18
CA ARG A 294 -10.58 -19.99 -21.79
C ARG A 294 -10.31 -20.22 -23.29
N SER A 295 -9.48 -19.39 -23.94
CA SER A 295 -9.23 -19.48 -25.39
C SER A 295 -8.57 -20.79 -25.83
N GLN A 296 -7.83 -21.47 -24.94
CA GLN A 296 -7.26 -22.80 -25.20
C GLN A 296 -8.07 -23.96 -24.63
N GLY A 297 -9.25 -23.68 -24.06
CA GLY A 297 -10.09 -24.64 -23.36
C GLY A 297 -9.58 -24.93 -21.94
N GLY A 298 -10.48 -24.98 -20.97
CA GLY A 298 -10.16 -25.37 -19.60
C GLY A 298 -10.90 -24.55 -18.54
N PRO A 299 -11.06 -25.14 -17.34
CA PRO A 299 -11.75 -24.47 -16.24
C PRO A 299 -10.89 -23.45 -15.53
N VAL A 300 -11.54 -22.50 -14.89
CA VAL A 300 -10.94 -21.46 -14.04
C VAL A 300 -11.25 -21.78 -12.58
N ALA A 301 -10.28 -21.53 -11.70
CA ALA A 301 -10.52 -21.54 -10.27
C ALA A 301 -10.89 -20.13 -9.78
N TRP A 302 -12.00 -20.02 -9.07
CA TRP A 302 -12.53 -18.76 -8.57
C TRP A 302 -12.45 -18.72 -7.05
N VAL A 303 -11.99 -17.59 -6.51
CA VAL A 303 -12.15 -17.23 -5.10
C VAL A 303 -13.09 -16.05 -5.03
N LEU A 304 -14.25 -16.26 -4.43
CA LEU A 304 -15.37 -15.33 -4.51
C LEU A 304 -15.86 -14.89 -3.13
N ALA A 305 -16.15 -13.60 -3.02
CA ALA A 305 -16.90 -13.02 -1.93
C ALA A 305 -17.75 -11.88 -2.48
N SER A 306 -18.88 -11.57 -1.85
CA SER A 306 -19.70 -10.43 -2.22
C SER A 306 -20.19 -9.70 -0.98
N SER A 307 -20.49 -8.41 -1.11
CA SER A 307 -21.29 -7.72 -0.10
C SER A 307 -22.74 -8.25 -0.11
N GLN A 308 -23.42 -8.16 1.02
CA GLN A 308 -24.84 -8.52 1.15
C GLN A 308 -25.71 -7.67 0.21
N GLY A 309 -26.77 -8.29 -0.34
CA GLY A 309 -27.77 -7.61 -1.16
C GLY A 309 -27.42 -7.40 -2.63
N LYS A 310 -26.32 -8.00 -3.12
CA LYS A 310 -25.98 -8.01 -4.55
C LYS A 310 -26.68 -9.14 -5.29
N ASP A 311 -26.97 -8.93 -6.57
CA ASP A 311 -27.57 -9.92 -7.47
C ASP A 311 -26.51 -10.94 -7.92
N MET A 312 -26.22 -11.90 -7.05
CA MET A 312 -25.20 -12.91 -7.31
C MET A 312 -25.62 -13.90 -8.39
N ASP A 313 -26.92 -14.10 -8.63
CA ASP A 313 -27.41 -14.93 -9.73
C ASP A 313 -26.94 -14.38 -11.07
N SER A 314 -27.19 -13.09 -11.33
CA SER A 314 -26.75 -12.44 -12.57
C SER A 314 -25.22 -12.37 -12.67
N ILE A 315 -24.53 -12.06 -11.57
CA ILE A 315 -23.06 -11.94 -11.56
C ILE A 315 -22.41 -13.30 -11.83
N LEU A 316 -22.77 -14.34 -11.08
CA LEU A 316 -22.13 -15.65 -11.20
C LEU A 316 -22.54 -16.39 -12.47
N GLY A 317 -23.76 -16.18 -12.98
CA GLY A 317 -24.18 -16.73 -14.27
C GLY A 317 -23.39 -16.19 -15.47
N LEU A 318 -22.78 -15.01 -15.35
CA LEU A 318 -21.87 -14.48 -16.37
C LEU A 318 -20.44 -15.03 -16.22
N LEU A 319 -19.98 -15.24 -14.99
CA LEU A 319 -18.59 -15.59 -14.70
C LEU A 319 -18.33 -17.10 -14.81
N LEU A 320 -19.20 -17.93 -14.22
CA LEU A 320 -18.95 -19.35 -13.98
C LEU A 320 -19.33 -20.23 -15.18
N GLN A 321 -18.57 -21.31 -15.38
CA GLN A 321 -18.91 -22.43 -16.26
C GLN A 321 -18.92 -23.75 -15.47
N PRO A 322 -19.69 -24.78 -15.88
CA PRO A 322 -19.90 -26.00 -15.07
C PRO A 322 -18.63 -26.70 -14.59
N ASP A 323 -17.55 -26.65 -15.37
CA ASP A 323 -16.28 -27.28 -15.03
C ASP A 323 -15.38 -26.41 -14.15
N ASP A 324 -15.76 -25.19 -13.77
CA ASP A 324 -14.93 -24.34 -12.92
C ASP A 324 -14.75 -24.91 -11.50
N LEU A 325 -13.76 -24.40 -10.77
CA LEU A 325 -13.56 -24.64 -9.33
C LEU A 325 -13.98 -23.38 -8.58
N VAL A 326 -14.71 -23.50 -7.49
CA VAL A 326 -15.25 -22.33 -6.77
C VAL A 326 -14.98 -22.43 -5.27
N ALA A 327 -14.13 -21.56 -4.75
CA ALA A 327 -14.03 -21.27 -3.33
C ALA A 327 -14.81 -20.00 -3.00
N THR A 328 -15.60 -20.04 -1.94
CA THR A 328 -16.32 -18.88 -1.42
C THR A 328 -15.87 -18.56 0.00
N VAL A 329 -15.76 -17.28 0.33
CA VAL A 329 -15.27 -16.81 1.64
C VAL A 329 -15.91 -15.49 2.03
N ARG A 330 -15.87 -15.14 3.32
CA ARG A 330 -16.18 -13.78 3.79
C ARG A 330 -14.92 -12.94 3.83
N PHE A 331 -15.02 -11.71 3.33
CA PHE A 331 -14.05 -10.67 3.66
C PHE A 331 -14.34 -10.10 5.05
N GLY A 332 -13.30 -9.59 5.73
CA GLY A 332 -13.40 -9.08 7.10
C GLY A 332 -14.15 -7.75 7.24
N SER A 333 -14.18 -7.21 8.45
CA SER A 333 -14.76 -5.89 8.70
C SER A 333 -14.02 -4.80 7.93
N VAL A 334 -14.75 -3.82 7.42
CA VAL A 334 -14.21 -2.67 6.68
C VAL A 334 -14.15 -1.46 7.61
N ASP A 335 -12.97 -0.85 7.74
CA ASP A 335 -12.77 0.30 8.63
C ASP A 335 -13.67 1.48 8.23
N GLY A 336 -14.30 2.12 9.21
CA GLY A 336 -15.25 3.21 8.99
C GLY A 336 -16.53 2.82 8.23
N MET A 337 -16.77 1.53 7.95
CA MET A 337 -17.95 1.06 7.21
C MET A 337 -18.62 -0.19 7.83
N PRO A 338 -19.06 -0.15 9.10
CA PRO A 338 -19.64 -1.31 9.80
C PRO A 338 -20.93 -1.86 9.19
N TRP A 339 -21.59 -1.10 8.31
CA TRP A 339 -22.77 -1.56 7.57
C TRP A 339 -22.43 -2.42 6.35
N VAL A 340 -21.18 -2.40 5.88
CA VAL A 340 -20.71 -3.28 4.79
C VAL A 340 -20.48 -4.66 5.39
N LYS A 341 -21.32 -5.62 4.99
CA LYS A 341 -21.25 -7.01 5.44
C LYS A 341 -21.03 -7.94 4.26
N ALA A 342 -20.17 -8.94 4.44
CA ALA A 342 -20.03 -10.03 3.49
C ALA A 342 -21.30 -10.91 3.48
N ALA A 343 -21.69 -11.35 2.29
CA ALA A 343 -22.71 -12.38 2.09
C ALA A 343 -22.25 -13.72 2.66
N ASP A 344 -23.18 -14.64 2.88
CA ASP A 344 -22.82 -15.98 3.35
C ASP A 344 -22.11 -16.77 2.24
N PRO A 345 -20.91 -17.33 2.48
CA PRO A 345 -20.25 -18.20 1.51
C PRO A 345 -21.16 -19.35 1.05
N ALA A 346 -22.00 -19.89 1.94
CA ALA A 346 -22.95 -20.94 1.58
C ALA A 346 -24.03 -20.47 0.59
N GLU A 347 -24.48 -19.21 0.68
CA GLU A 347 -25.39 -18.62 -0.29
C GLU A 347 -24.75 -18.53 -1.68
N LEU A 348 -23.48 -18.10 -1.74
CA LEU A 348 -22.73 -18.02 -2.99
C LEU A 348 -22.53 -19.40 -3.61
N LEU A 349 -22.24 -20.43 -2.81
CA LEU A 349 -22.16 -21.81 -3.31
C LEU A 349 -23.49 -22.34 -3.82
N HIS A 350 -24.61 -21.98 -3.17
CA HIS A 350 -25.93 -22.35 -3.67
C HIS A 350 -26.22 -21.70 -5.03
N VAL A 351 -25.81 -20.45 -5.22
CA VAL A 351 -25.88 -19.79 -6.54
C VAL A 351 -24.96 -20.49 -7.55
N ALA A 352 -23.71 -20.79 -7.18
CA ALA A 352 -22.77 -21.49 -8.05
C ALA A 352 -23.28 -22.88 -8.50
N ALA A 353 -23.91 -23.63 -7.59
CA ALA A 353 -24.53 -24.92 -7.90
C ALA A 353 -25.66 -24.79 -8.94
N ARG A 354 -26.46 -23.71 -8.88
CA ARG A 354 -27.48 -23.42 -9.90
C ARG A 354 -26.89 -23.07 -11.26
N GLN A 355 -25.64 -22.60 -11.30
CA GLN A 355 -24.87 -22.40 -12.53
C GLN A 355 -24.14 -23.67 -13.03
N GLY A 356 -24.40 -24.83 -12.39
CA GLY A 356 -23.88 -26.13 -12.82
C GLY A 356 -22.57 -26.55 -12.15
N ILE A 357 -22.07 -25.80 -11.16
CA ILE A 357 -20.86 -26.19 -10.41
C ILE A 357 -21.17 -27.38 -9.49
N ALA A 358 -20.42 -28.47 -9.66
CA ALA A 358 -20.57 -29.65 -8.81
C ALA A 358 -20.07 -29.39 -7.36
N ALA A 359 -20.69 -30.04 -6.38
CA ALA A 359 -20.29 -29.93 -4.98
C ALA A 359 -18.84 -30.37 -4.73
N SER A 360 -18.34 -31.35 -5.48
CA SER A 360 -16.93 -31.81 -5.43
C SER A 360 -15.93 -30.77 -5.97
N ARG A 361 -16.40 -29.72 -6.64
CA ARG A 361 -15.63 -28.62 -7.21
C ARG A 361 -15.84 -27.31 -6.46
N SER A 362 -16.44 -27.39 -5.27
CA SER A 362 -16.82 -26.25 -4.45
C SER A 362 -16.15 -26.32 -3.08
N HIS A 363 -15.78 -25.17 -2.52
CA HIS A 363 -15.22 -25.07 -1.18
C HIS A 363 -15.78 -23.86 -0.42
N ASN A 364 -16.28 -24.11 0.79
CA ASN A 364 -16.67 -23.06 1.72
C ASN A 364 -15.52 -22.82 2.69
N ALA A 365 -14.85 -21.69 2.57
CA ALA A 365 -13.73 -21.32 3.44
C ALA A 365 -14.16 -20.52 4.69
N GLY A 366 -15.47 -20.31 4.89
CA GLY A 366 -15.99 -19.51 6.00
C GLY A 366 -15.41 -18.09 5.97
N ASP A 367 -14.62 -17.77 6.98
CA ASP A 367 -13.98 -16.45 7.15
C ASP A 367 -12.46 -16.49 6.88
N ASP A 368 -11.92 -17.63 6.43
CA ASP A 368 -10.49 -17.83 6.19
C ASP A 368 -10.12 -17.63 4.71
N VAL A 369 -9.75 -16.39 4.38
CA VAL A 369 -9.30 -16.05 3.01
C VAL A 369 -8.06 -16.85 2.61
N LYS A 370 -7.14 -17.15 3.54
CA LYS A 370 -5.94 -17.93 3.22
C LYS A 370 -6.31 -19.37 2.86
N ALA A 371 -7.25 -19.98 3.57
CA ALA A 371 -7.78 -21.31 3.23
C ALA A 371 -8.43 -21.33 1.83
N ALA A 372 -9.21 -20.30 1.49
CA ALA A 372 -9.79 -20.17 0.14
C ALA A 372 -8.73 -20.09 -0.96
N LEU A 373 -7.68 -19.28 -0.74
CA LEU A 373 -6.56 -19.11 -1.66
C LEU A 373 -5.72 -20.40 -1.83
N ASN A 374 -5.44 -21.09 -0.72
CA ASN A 374 -4.73 -22.37 -0.73
C ASN A 374 -5.53 -23.43 -1.49
N TRP A 375 -6.81 -23.61 -1.14
CA TRP A 375 -7.66 -24.59 -1.80
C TRP A 375 -7.75 -24.33 -3.30
N ALA A 376 -7.95 -23.08 -3.72
CA ALA A 376 -8.02 -22.73 -5.13
C ALA A 376 -6.69 -23.01 -5.84
N SER A 377 -5.56 -22.65 -5.22
CA SER A 377 -4.22 -22.85 -5.78
C SER A 377 -3.87 -24.34 -5.94
N GLU A 378 -4.14 -25.15 -4.92
CA GLU A 378 -3.88 -26.59 -4.91
C GLU A 378 -4.72 -27.33 -5.96
N ASN A 379 -6.02 -27.01 -6.06
CA ASN A 379 -6.94 -27.70 -6.96
C ASN A 379 -6.87 -27.20 -8.41
N ALA A 380 -6.44 -25.95 -8.61
CA ALA A 380 -6.22 -25.40 -9.94
C ALA A 380 -5.04 -26.05 -10.66
N GLY A 381 -3.98 -26.46 -9.94
CA GLY A 381 -2.69 -26.78 -10.57
C GLY A 381 -2.21 -25.59 -11.39
N ASP A 382 -1.79 -25.82 -12.64
CA ASP A 382 -1.35 -24.73 -13.53
C ASP A 382 -2.49 -23.88 -14.13
N ARG A 383 -3.76 -24.24 -13.87
CA ARG A 383 -4.92 -23.52 -14.43
C ARG A 383 -5.09 -22.14 -13.80
N PRO A 384 -5.68 -21.15 -14.49
CA PRO A 384 -5.84 -19.79 -13.97
C PRO A 384 -6.68 -19.73 -12.69
N VAL A 385 -6.27 -18.86 -11.76
CA VAL A 385 -7.02 -18.52 -10.54
C VAL A 385 -7.45 -17.06 -10.62
N VAL A 386 -8.73 -16.79 -10.33
CA VAL A 386 -9.34 -15.46 -10.34
C VAL A 386 -9.99 -15.16 -9.00
N ILE A 387 -9.67 -14.00 -8.42
CA ILE A 387 -10.20 -13.51 -7.16
C ILE A 387 -11.11 -12.32 -7.46
N ALA A 388 -12.42 -12.46 -7.18
CA ALA A 388 -13.42 -11.49 -7.61
C ALA A 388 -14.68 -11.44 -6.71
N GLY A 389 -15.64 -10.59 -7.10
CA GLY A 389 -16.93 -10.44 -6.44
C GLY A 389 -16.98 -9.25 -5.45
N SER A 390 -15.83 -8.80 -4.95
CA SER A 390 -15.74 -7.69 -4.01
C SER A 390 -14.34 -7.08 -3.98
N LEU A 391 -14.27 -5.75 -3.98
CA LEU A 391 -13.04 -5.00 -3.73
C LEU A 391 -12.41 -5.34 -2.38
N TYR A 392 -13.23 -5.62 -1.37
CA TYR A 392 -12.77 -5.93 -0.03
C TYR A 392 -12.06 -7.29 0.02
N LEU A 393 -12.53 -8.28 -0.74
CA LEU A 393 -11.80 -9.55 -0.89
C LEU A 393 -10.49 -9.35 -1.64
N VAL A 394 -10.52 -8.58 -2.73
CA VAL A 394 -9.33 -8.31 -3.54
C VAL A 394 -8.22 -7.61 -2.75
N SER A 395 -8.58 -6.84 -1.72
CA SER A 395 -7.60 -6.25 -0.79
C SER A 395 -6.83 -7.26 0.05
N ASN A 396 -7.41 -8.42 0.37
CA ASN A 396 -6.81 -9.38 1.28
C ASN A 396 -5.46 -9.93 0.79
N PRO A 397 -5.33 -10.48 -0.43
CA PRO A 397 -4.02 -10.95 -0.89
C PRO A 397 -2.99 -9.82 -1.02
N LEU A 398 -3.43 -8.58 -1.26
CA LEU A 398 -2.55 -7.41 -1.29
C LEU A 398 -2.04 -7.05 0.13
N LYS A 399 -2.89 -7.16 1.16
CA LYS A 399 -2.50 -7.02 2.58
C LYS A 399 -1.60 -8.15 3.08
N MET A 400 -1.79 -9.34 2.53
CA MET A 400 -0.99 -10.52 2.82
C MET A 400 0.35 -10.51 2.05
N ALA A 401 0.61 -9.47 1.25
CA ALA A 401 1.90 -9.32 0.59
C ALA A 401 3.02 -9.31 1.64
N PRO A 402 4.12 -10.02 1.37
CA PRO A 402 5.23 -10.07 2.30
C PRO A 402 5.81 -8.66 2.54
N PRO A 403 6.43 -8.41 3.71
CA PRO A 403 7.22 -7.20 3.89
C PRO A 403 8.32 -7.12 2.83
N ASN A 404 8.69 -5.91 2.43
CA ASN A 404 9.74 -5.67 1.44
C ASN A 404 10.75 -4.60 1.85
N HIS A 405 10.57 -3.97 3.01
CA HIS A 405 11.45 -2.92 3.50
C HIS A 405 12.05 -3.32 4.86
N LEU A 406 13.38 -3.42 4.90
CA LEU A 406 14.12 -3.67 6.13
C LEU A 406 14.61 -2.36 6.73
N VAL A 407 14.13 -1.98 7.91
CA VAL A 407 14.64 -0.83 8.67
C VAL A 407 15.56 -1.34 9.77
N ILE A 408 16.80 -0.86 9.82
CA ILE A 408 17.82 -1.29 10.78
C ILE A 408 18.17 -0.13 11.68
N VAL A 409 17.99 -0.29 13.00
CA VAL A 409 18.55 0.61 14.00
C VAL A 409 19.72 -0.07 14.66
N CYS A 410 20.94 0.41 14.40
CA CYS A 410 22.14 -0.13 15.03
C CYS A 410 22.25 0.38 16.47
N GLY A 411 22.42 -0.53 17.43
CA GLY A 411 22.75 -0.22 18.82
C GLY A 411 24.12 0.44 18.96
N HIS A 412 24.24 1.35 19.93
CA HIS A 412 25.53 1.95 20.34
C HIS A 412 25.69 2.12 21.86
N ALA A 413 24.66 1.81 22.64
CA ALA A 413 24.55 2.02 24.09
C ALA A 413 23.45 1.13 24.68
N ILE A 414 23.43 0.96 26.00
CA ILE A 414 22.46 0.09 26.69
C ILE A 414 21.73 0.89 27.77
N TRP A 415 20.49 1.25 27.52
CA TRP A 415 19.53 1.65 28.55
C TRP A 415 19.18 0.46 29.45
N GLN A 416 19.41 0.61 30.76
CA GLN A 416 19.22 -0.42 31.78
C GLN A 416 17.83 -0.39 32.43
N GLY A 417 16.99 0.60 32.07
CA GLY A 417 15.71 0.85 32.72
C GLY A 417 15.79 2.02 33.72
N GLY A 418 14.67 2.69 33.94
CA GLY A 418 14.57 3.72 34.97
C GLY A 418 13.31 4.59 34.86
N PRO A 419 13.03 5.40 35.89
CA PRO A 419 11.78 6.17 35.99
C PRO A 419 11.65 7.32 34.98
N ARG A 420 12.74 7.70 34.31
CA ARG A 420 12.77 8.73 33.28
C ARG A 420 12.72 8.14 31.88
N ASN A 421 12.48 6.83 31.71
CA ASN A 421 12.31 6.19 30.40
C ASN A 421 13.39 6.59 29.38
N GLY A 422 14.66 6.60 29.82
CA GLY A 422 15.86 6.90 29.04
C GLY A 422 16.22 8.39 28.92
N TRP A 423 15.39 9.31 29.41
CA TRP A 423 15.68 10.74 29.38
C TRP A 423 16.70 11.21 30.44
N ASP A 424 17.17 10.30 31.29
CA ASP A 424 18.27 10.51 32.22
C ASP A 424 19.44 9.61 31.82
N GLU A 425 20.62 10.21 31.59
CA GLU A 425 21.82 9.48 31.18
C GLU A 425 22.30 8.47 32.23
N ALA A 426 21.99 8.68 33.51
CA ALA A 426 22.30 7.72 34.57
C ALA A 426 21.60 6.36 34.39
N GLU A 427 20.56 6.29 33.55
CA GLU A 427 19.87 5.04 33.20
C GLU A 427 20.58 4.26 32.07
N TRP A 428 21.68 4.80 31.52
CA TRP A 428 22.39 4.21 30.39
C TRP A 428 23.81 3.77 30.75
N LEU A 429 24.18 2.60 30.23
CA LEU A 429 25.56 2.16 30.12
C LEU A 429 26.13 2.67 28.79
N VAL A 430 26.98 3.69 28.87
CA VAL A 430 27.57 4.41 27.73
C VAL A 430 29.10 4.43 27.86
N GLU A 431 29.81 4.35 26.74
CA GLU A 431 31.28 4.53 26.73
C GLU A 431 31.67 5.95 27.10
N SER A 432 32.81 6.12 27.77
CA SER A 432 33.25 7.43 28.26
C SER A 432 33.34 8.49 27.17
N TYR A 433 33.71 8.13 25.93
CA TYR A 433 33.76 9.06 24.80
C TYR A 433 32.40 9.33 24.12
N LYS A 434 31.32 8.64 24.53
CA LYS A 434 29.94 8.82 24.04
C LYS A 434 29.03 9.46 25.09
N GLN A 435 29.57 9.93 26.21
CA GLN A 435 28.79 10.64 27.22
C GLN A 435 28.14 11.90 26.63
N GLY A 436 26.89 12.16 27.00
CA GLY A 436 26.03 13.21 26.44
C GLY A 436 25.30 12.81 25.16
N GLU A 437 25.51 11.61 24.60
CA GLU A 437 24.87 11.18 23.35
C GLU A 437 23.48 10.54 23.53
N THR A 438 22.99 10.35 24.76
CA THR A 438 21.70 9.66 25.01
C THR A 438 20.51 10.22 24.23
N PRO A 439 20.35 11.55 24.01
CA PRO A 439 19.27 12.07 23.16
C PRO A 439 19.40 11.61 21.70
N THR A 440 20.61 11.37 21.21
CA THR A 440 20.89 10.86 19.86
C THR A 440 20.43 9.41 19.73
N PHE A 441 20.69 8.57 20.74
CA PHE A 441 20.23 7.17 20.73
C PHE A 441 18.70 7.09 20.77
N ILE A 442 18.05 7.92 21.59
CA ILE A 442 16.58 8.04 21.59
C ILE A 442 16.08 8.45 20.21
N ALA A 443 16.73 9.41 19.55
CA ALA A 443 16.36 9.85 18.21
C ALA A 443 16.54 8.75 17.15
N HIS A 444 17.57 7.89 17.26
CA HIS A 444 17.71 6.71 16.39
C HIS A 444 16.54 5.75 16.54
N ILE A 445 16.17 5.41 17.77
CA ILE A 445 15.05 4.52 18.07
C ILE A 445 13.74 5.12 17.55
N LYS A 446 13.52 6.41 17.84
CA LYS A 446 12.34 7.15 17.40
C LYS A 446 12.19 7.14 15.88
N ALA A 447 13.27 7.40 15.14
CA ALA A 447 13.26 7.36 13.68
C ALA A 447 12.92 5.96 13.11
N GLY A 448 13.39 4.89 13.77
CA GLY A 448 13.08 3.52 13.35
C GLY A 448 11.60 3.19 13.53
N VAL A 449 11.04 3.55 14.68
CA VAL A 449 9.62 3.37 14.97
C VAL A 449 8.74 4.24 14.06
N GLU A 450 9.16 5.47 13.77
CA GLU A 450 8.46 6.36 12.84
C GLU A 450 8.39 5.79 11.43
N LEU A 451 9.52 5.30 10.89
CA LEU A 451 9.55 4.66 9.57
C LEU A 451 8.66 3.41 9.54
N LEU A 452 8.66 2.62 10.61
CA LEU A 452 7.79 1.47 10.74
C LEU A 452 6.31 1.86 10.70
N ALA A 453 5.93 2.96 11.37
CA ALA A 453 4.56 3.47 11.37
C ALA A 453 4.13 4.08 10.02
N GLN A 454 5.08 4.53 9.20
CA GLN A 454 4.82 5.15 7.90
C GLN A 454 4.77 4.14 6.73
N ASP A 455 5.28 2.93 6.92
CA ASP A 455 5.37 1.91 5.87
C ASP A 455 4.93 0.55 6.39
N GLU A 456 3.72 0.12 6.02
CA GLU A 456 3.14 -1.16 6.44
C GLU A 456 3.93 -2.40 6.00
N ARG A 457 4.72 -2.29 4.92
CA ARG A 457 5.60 -3.36 4.43
C ARG A 457 7.00 -3.28 5.02
N ALA A 458 7.24 -2.35 5.95
CA ALA A 458 8.47 -2.28 6.72
C ALA A 458 8.47 -3.24 7.91
N VAL A 459 9.68 -3.74 8.18
CA VAL A 459 10.04 -4.49 9.39
C VAL A 459 11.24 -3.78 10.01
N LEU A 460 11.10 -3.42 11.28
CA LEU A 460 12.13 -2.78 12.07
C LEU A 460 12.96 -3.84 12.80
N VAL A 461 14.27 -3.84 12.59
CA VAL A 461 15.22 -4.64 13.34
C VAL A 461 16.04 -3.72 14.23
N PHE A 462 15.87 -3.86 15.55
CA PHE A 462 16.88 -3.36 16.48
C PHE A 462 18.03 -4.34 16.49
N SER A 463 19.23 -3.88 16.13
CA SER A 463 20.39 -4.75 15.90
C SER A 463 21.56 -4.36 16.78
N GLY A 464 22.12 -5.32 17.50
CA GLY A 464 23.26 -5.12 18.40
C GLY A 464 23.30 -6.16 19.50
N GLY A 465 24.43 -6.86 19.59
CA GLY A 465 24.61 -7.97 20.51
C GLY A 465 25.08 -7.57 21.91
N PRO A 466 25.35 -8.56 22.77
CA PRO A 466 25.87 -8.33 24.10
C PRO A 466 27.36 -8.02 24.07
N THR A 467 27.69 -6.74 23.96
CA THR A 467 29.08 -6.25 23.94
C THR A 467 29.62 -5.90 25.33
N ARG A 468 28.79 -6.06 26.37
CA ARG A 468 29.01 -5.63 27.76
C ARG A 468 28.71 -6.78 28.72
N ALA A 469 29.70 -7.14 29.54
CA ALA A 469 29.54 -8.20 30.54
C ALA A 469 28.77 -7.70 31.79
N GLU A 470 28.69 -6.39 31.97
CA GLU A 470 28.12 -5.72 33.14
C GLU A 470 26.59 -5.72 33.16
N THR A 471 25.95 -6.18 32.08
CA THR A 471 24.50 -6.14 31.90
C THR A 471 24.02 -7.49 31.34
N PRO A 472 22.79 -7.92 31.66
CA PRO A 472 22.18 -9.13 31.09
C PRO A 472 21.31 -8.86 29.87
N ILE A 473 21.32 -7.63 29.31
CA ILE A 473 20.58 -7.27 28.10
C ILE A 473 21.51 -6.82 26.96
N SER A 474 21.18 -7.20 25.73
CA SER A 474 21.87 -6.76 24.52
C SER A 474 21.53 -5.31 24.17
N GLU A 475 22.31 -4.71 23.27
CA GLU A 475 22.01 -3.37 22.73
C GLU A 475 20.66 -3.35 21.98
N ALA A 476 20.38 -4.38 21.19
CA ALA A 476 19.10 -4.56 20.48
C ALA A 476 17.91 -4.62 21.45
N ARG A 477 18.00 -5.47 22.48
CA ARG A 477 16.95 -5.61 23.51
C ARG A 477 16.74 -4.31 24.27
N SER A 478 17.82 -3.59 24.55
CA SER A 478 17.76 -2.30 25.23
C SER A 478 16.96 -1.27 24.44
N TYR A 479 17.21 -1.15 23.13
CA TYR A 479 16.52 -0.20 22.26
C TYR A 479 15.03 -0.54 22.13
N TYR A 480 14.70 -1.82 22.00
CA TYR A 480 13.32 -2.31 22.02
C TYR A 480 12.61 -1.97 23.34
N ASN A 481 13.25 -2.27 24.48
CA ASN A 481 12.68 -1.97 25.80
C ASN A 481 12.39 -0.48 25.96
N LEU A 482 13.27 0.38 25.46
CA LEU A 482 13.08 1.82 25.52
C LEU A 482 11.91 2.30 24.66
N ALA A 483 11.79 1.75 23.44
CA ALA A 483 10.65 2.04 22.57
C ALA A 483 9.33 1.67 23.27
N VAL A 484 9.25 0.47 23.85
CA VAL A 484 8.08 0.01 24.61
C VAL A 484 7.80 0.89 25.84
N ALA A 485 8.84 1.25 26.60
CA ALA A 485 8.69 2.10 27.80
C ALA A 485 8.16 3.50 27.48
N ASN A 486 8.40 3.98 26.26
CA ASN A 486 7.89 5.26 25.75
C ASN A 486 6.62 5.10 24.90
N ALA A 487 5.91 3.96 24.99
CA ALA A 487 4.71 3.66 24.19
C ALA A 487 4.94 3.91 22.69
N HIS A 488 6.08 3.44 22.18
CA HIS A 488 6.53 3.63 20.79
C HIS A 488 6.51 5.11 20.36
N PHE A 489 6.77 6.02 21.32
CA PHE A 489 6.78 7.47 21.14
C PHE A 489 5.46 8.04 20.56
N GLY A 490 4.35 7.31 20.73
CA GLY A 490 3.02 7.72 20.25
C GLY A 490 2.82 7.57 18.74
N PHE A 491 3.68 6.82 18.04
CA PHE A 491 3.51 6.58 16.61
C PHE A 491 2.46 5.51 16.28
N PHE A 492 2.11 4.65 17.24
CA PHE A 492 1.05 3.65 17.08
C PHE A 492 -0.20 4.00 17.90
N PRO A 493 -1.41 3.72 17.40
CA PRO A 493 -2.62 3.82 18.19
C PRO A 493 -2.60 2.82 19.37
N PRO A 494 -3.09 3.22 20.56
CA PRO A 494 -3.21 2.32 21.70
C PRO A 494 -4.01 1.05 21.37
N GLY A 495 -3.43 -0.13 21.62
CA GLY A 495 -4.03 -1.43 21.37
C GLY A 495 -3.89 -1.97 19.93
N SER A 496 -3.17 -1.28 19.05
CA SER A 496 -2.82 -1.84 17.72
C SER A 496 -1.86 -3.03 17.85
N PRO A 497 -1.82 -3.97 16.87
CA PRO A 497 -0.86 -5.09 16.89
C PRO A 497 0.60 -4.66 17.05
N ASP A 498 0.93 -3.47 16.54
CA ASP A 498 2.26 -2.85 16.62
C ASP A 498 2.50 -2.04 17.92
N ASP A 499 1.44 -1.71 18.66
CA ASP A 499 1.51 -1.18 20.03
C ASP A 499 1.69 -2.30 21.09
N LEU A 500 1.34 -3.54 20.74
CA LEU A 500 1.50 -4.70 21.62
C LEU A 500 2.95 -5.18 21.66
N ARG A 501 3.35 -5.78 22.80
CA ARG A 501 4.69 -6.37 23.05
C ARG A 501 5.09 -7.53 22.11
N SER A 502 4.30 -7.80 21.08
CA SER A 502 4.41 -8.94 20.16
C SER A 502 4.14 -8.55 18.69
N SER A 503 4.58 -7.36 18.26
CA SER A 503 4.58 -7.01 16.84
C SER A 503 5.45 -7.99 16.06
N SER A 504 4.91 -8.61 15.00
CA SER A 504 5.69 -9.40 14.05
C SER A 504 6.57 -8.54 13.13
N ARG A 505 6.45 -7.20 13.22
CA ARG A 505 7.18 -6.23 12.41
C ARG A 505 8.32 -5.54 13.19
N ILE A 506 8.48 -5.83 14.47
CA ILE A 506 9.65 -5.40 15.27
C ILE A 506 10.44 -6.65 15.68
N LEU A 507 11.61 -6.81 15.09
CA LEU A 507 12.52 -7.93 15.34
C LEU A 507 13.74 -7.47 16.14
N LEU A 508 14.40 -8.44 16.76
CA LEU A 508 15.61 -8.23 17.55
C LEU A 508 16.72 -9.10 17.02
N GLU A 509 17.82 -8.47 16.63
CA GLU A 509 19.04 -9.17 16.26
C GLU A 509 20.12 -8.96 17.34
N GLU A 510 20.16 -9.90 18.28
CA GLU A 510 20.97 -9.83 19.50
C GLU A 510 22.35 -10.51 19.37
N ARG A 511 22.79 -10.89 18.17
CA ARG A 511 24.08 -11.57 17.92
C ARG A 511 25.09 -10.68 17.22
N ALA A 512 24.68 -9.52 16.72
CA ALA A 512 25.53 -8.62 15.96
C ALA A 512 26.59 -7.94 16.85
N LEU A 513 27.83 -8.43 16.80
CA LEU A 513 28.93 -7.90 17.61
C LEU A 513 29.66 -6.72 16.98
N ASP A 514 29.35 -6.37 15.73
CA ASP A 514 29.91 -5.22 15.03
C ASP A 514 28.96 -4.64 13.96
N SER A 515 29.38 -3.54 13.34
CA SER A 515 28.57 -2.85 12.34
C SER A 515 28.31 -3.63 11.06
N TYR A 516 29.19 -4.59 10.70
CA TYR A 516 28.98 -5.41 9.52
C TYR A 516 27.88 -6.44 9.79
N TYR A 517 27.93 -7.11 10.95
CA TYR A 517 26.87 -8.03 11.37
C TYR A 517 25.58 -7.32 11.77
N ASN A 518 25.61 -6.05 12.20
CA ASN A 518 24.37 -5.29 12.37
C ASN A 518 23.57 -5.24 11.05
N THR A 519 24.25 -5.12 9.91
CA THR A 519 23.58 -5.14 8.60
C THR A 519 23.26 -6.57 8.18
N LEU A 520 24.26 -7.46 8.16
CA LEU A 520 24.10 -8.80 7.60
C LEU A 520 23.15 -9.70 8.41
N PHE A 521 23.26 -9.71 9.75
CA PHE A 521 22.37 -10.54 10.56
C PHE A 521 20.95 -9.99 10.56
N SER A 522 20.74 -8.67 10.50
CA SER A 522 19.40 -8.10 10.35
C SER A 522 18.75 -8.48 9.02
N LEU A 523 19.54 -8.56 7.95
CA LEU A 523 19.09 -9.03 6.64
C LEU A 523 18.65 -10.50 6.70
N VAL A 524 19.44 -11.35 7.35
CA VAL A 524 19.11 -12.78 7.55
C VAL A 524 17.92 -12.95 8.49
N GLU A 525 17.81 -12.16 9.55
CA GLU A 525 16.69 -12.20 10.50
C GLU A 525 15.37 -11.82 9.81
N PHE A 526 15.38 -10.79 8.95
CA PHE A 526 14.23 -10.45 8.12
C PHE A 526 13.79 -11.64 7.25
N TRP A 527 14.72 -12.29 6.56
CA TRP A 527 14.39 -13.48 5.77
C TRP A 527 13.92 -14.64 6.63
N ARG A 528 14.49 -14.86 7.81
CA ARG A 528 14.08 -15.92 8.73
C ARG A 528 12.64 -15.74 9.18
N SER A 529 12.25 -14.51 9.54
CA SER A 529 10.91 -14.20 10.02
C SER A 529 9.85 -14.21 8.92
N HIS A 530 10.24 -13.89 7.68
CA HIS A 530 9.27 -13.65 6.60
C HIS A 530 9.42 -14.56 5.37
N SER A 531 10.47 -15.40 5.33
CA SER A 531 10.86 -16.23 4.18
C SER A 531 11.01 -15.46 2.87
N VAL A 532 11.40 -14.18 2.96
CA VAL A 532 11.60 -13.26 1.84
C VAL A 532 12.80 -12.36 2.09
N TRP A 533 13.50 -11.98 1.02
CA TRP A 533 14.52 -10.94 1.10
C TRP A 533 13.87 -9.56 0.88
N PRO A 534 14.33 -8.50 1.57
CA PRO A 534 13.81 -7.16 1.39
C PRO A 534 14.22 -6.61 0.01
N GLU A 535 13.32 -5.89 -0.63
CA GLU A 535 13.58 -5.15 -1.88
C GLU A 535 14.39 -3.89 -1.63
N ARG A 536 14.23 -3.27 -0.45
CA ARG A 536 14.98 -2.09 -0.01
C ARG A 536 15.33 -2.17 1.47
N MET A 537 16.38 -1.46 1.88
CA MET A 537 16.73 -1.31 3.30
C MET A 537 16.97 0.14 3.68
N THR A 538 16.69 0.51 4.93
CA THR A 538 17.07 1.80 5.51
C THR A 538 17.86 1.58 6.79
N ILE A 539 19.07 2.14 6.85
CA ILE A 539 19.93 2.05 8.05
C ILE A 539 19.89 3.36 8.82
N ILE A 540 19.65 3.28 10.12
CA ILE A 540 19.61 4.41 11.04
C ILE A 540 20.84 4.34 11.95
N SER A 541 21.68 5.37 11.88
CA SER A 541 22.87 5.48 12.71
C SER A 541 23.40 6.92 12.75
N HIS A 542 24.58 7.12 13.32
CA HIS A 542 25.30 8.38 13.21
C HIS A 542 25.61 8.73 11.75
N ALA A 543 25.42 9.99 11.36
CA ALA A 543 25.60 10.44 9.97
C ALA A 543 27.02 10.17 9.44
N PHE A 544 28.03 10.27 10.30
CA PHE A 544 29.43 10.00 9.92
C PHE A 544 29.72 8.50 9.67
N LYS A 545 28.81 7.58 10.01
CA LYS A 545 28.96 6.14 9.72
C LYS A 545 28.44 5.75 8.34
N ARG A 546 27.82 6.67 7.58
CA ARG A 546 27.23 6.39 6.28
C ARG A 546 28.19 5.67 5.35
N THR A 547 29.41 6.20 5.18
CA THR A 547 30.41 5.60 4.27
C THR A 547 30.70 4.16 4.64
N ARG A 548 30.96 3.90 5.92
CA ARG A 548 31.24 2.54 6.40
C ARG A 548 30.03 1.60 6.26
N LEU A 549 28.83 2.05 6.63
CA LEU A 549 27.64 1.18 6.65
C LEU A 549 27.08 0.92 5.25
N VAL A 550 27.04 1.95 4.39
CA VAL A 550 26.45 1.87 3.06
C VAL A 550 27.52 1.55 2.02
N ASP A 551 28.51 2.43 1.88
CA ASP A 551 29.46 2.35 0.77
C ASP A 551 30.46 1.19 0.94
N THR A 552 30.71 0.75 2.19
CA THR A 552 31.56 -0.43 2.50
C THR A 552 30.73 -1.69 2.80
N HIS A 553 29.92 -1.71 3.87
CA HIS A 553 29.26 -2.96 4.29
C HIS A 553 28.15 -3.43 3.35
N CYS A 554 27.21 -2.57 2.96
CA CYS A 554 26.17 -2.97 2.01
C CYS A 554 26.76 -3.40 0.66
N ALA A 555 27.82 -2.70 0.21
CA ALA A 555 28.57 -3.07 -0.99
C ALA A 555 29.20 -4.48 -0.84
N ALA A 556 29.89 -4.75 0.27
CA ALA A 556 30.49 -6.05 0.54
C ALA A 556 29.45 -7.18 0.66
N ILE A 557 28.30 -6.91 1.30
CA ILE A 557 27.17 -7.85 1.40
C ILE A 557 26.56 -8.14 0.01
N GLY A 558 26.74 -7.23 -0.96
CA GLY A 558 26.17 -7.33 -2.29
C GLY A 558 24.71 -6.87 -2.36
N PHE A 559 24.30 -5.95 -1.48
CA PHE A 559 22.97 -5.33 -1.55
C PHE A 559 23.03 -4.09 -2.46
N PRO A 560 22.12 -3.93 -3.46
CA PRO A 560 22.20 -2.81 -4.39
C PRO A 560 22.07 -1.45 -3.70
N LEU A 561 23.07 -0.60 -3.89
CA LEU A 561 23.22 0.65 -3.13
C LEU A 561 22.14 1.69 -3.46
N ASP A 562 21.57 1.65 -4.66
CA ASP A 562 20.41 2.45 -5.06
C ASP A 562 19.12 2.08 -4.29
N ARG A 563 19.11 0.90 -3.67
CA ARG A 563 18.03 0.38 -2.82
C ARG A 563 18.33 0.54 -1.32
N VAL A 564 19.38 1.28 -0.95
CA VAL A 564 19.78 1.54 0.45
C VAL A 564 19.51 2.99 0.85
N GLY A 565 18.54 3.20 1.73
CA GLY A 565 18.32 4.44 2.46
C GLY A 565 19.24 4.57 3.68
N PHE A 566 19.54 5.81 4.09
CA PHE A 566 20.32 6.07 5.31
C PHE A 566 19.78 7.28 6.07
N VAL A 567 19.45 7.10 7.34
CA VAL A 567 19.04 8.20 8.23
C VAL A 567 20.18 8.47 9.21
N GLY A 568 20.89 9.58 8.97
CA GLY A 568 22.02 10.00 9.77
C GLY A 568 21.63 11.01 10.85
N ILE A 569 21.74 10.64 12.13
CA ILE A 569 21.43 11.52 13.26
C ILE A 569 22.66 11.61 14.18
N ASN A 570 23.14 12.82 14.42
CA ASN A 570 24.35 13.09 15.21
C ASN A 570 24.03 13.90 16.48
N PRO A 571 24.89 13.81 17.52
CA PRO A 571 24.83 14.70 18.67
C PRO A 571 25.06 16.17 18.27
N PRO A 572 24.40 17.14 18.94
CA PRO A 572 24.67 18.56 18.72
C PRO A 572 26.16 18.90 18.89
N GLY A 573 26.73 19.68 17.96
CA GLY A 573 28.13 20.16 18.05
C GLY A 573 29.22 19.20 17.52
N THR A 574 28.86 18.05 16.94
CA THR A 574 29.84 17.15 16.28
C THR A 574 30.25 17.65 14.89
N GLU A 575 31.09 18.70 14.83
CA GLU A 575 31.76 19.12 13.60
C GLU A 575 33.00 18.24 13.29
N LYS A 576 32.75 17.20 12.48
CA LYS A 576 33.56 16.59 11.39
C LYS A 576 35.06 16.26 11.52
N ALA A 577 35.91 16.76 12.42
CA ALA A 577 37.36 16.51 12.31
C ALA A 577 37.84 15.21 12.98
N VAL A 578 37.58 15.04 14.28
CA VAL A 578 38.14 13.93 15.08
C VAL A 578 37.42 12.60 14.79
N ALA A 579 36.10 12.65 14.60
CA ALA A 579 35.31 11.47 14.23
C ALA A 579 35.72 10.91 12.84
N MET A 580 36.13 11.77 11.89
CA MET A 580 36.47 11.32 10.53
C MET A 580 37.81 10.60 10.43
N GLN A 581 38.83 10.94 11.24
CA GLN A 581 40.10 10.21 11.24
C GLN A 581 39.93 8.76 11.73
N GLY A 582 39.18 8.55 12.81
CA GLY A 582 38.85 7.21 13.30
C GLY A 582 37.98 6.41 12.32
N VAL A 583 37.08 7.09 11.60
CA VAL A 583 36.25 6.48 10.55
C VAL A 583 37.09 6.08 9.34
N GLN A 584 37.99 6.93 8.83
CA GLN A 584 38.84 6.61 7.67
C GLN A 584 39.74 5.40 7.92
N LEU A 585 40.41 5.35 9.08
CA LEU A 585 41.23 4.20 9.46
C LEU A 585 40.39 2.92 9.57
N THR A 586 39.17 3.02 10.10
CA THR A 586 38.26 1.87 10.19
C THR A 586 37.76 1.44 8.81
N VAL A 587 37.43 2.38 7.92
CA VAL A 587 36.96 2.07 6.56
C VAL A 587 38.03 1.31 5.77
N GLY A 588 39.30 1.75 5.82
CA GLY A 588 40.39 1.04 5.14
C GLY A 588 40.53 -0.43 5.58
N GLN A 589 40.35 -0.73 6.87
CA GLN A 589 40.36 -2.12 7.36
C GLN A 589 39.25 -2.98 6.75
N TRP A 590 38.07 -2.40 6.52
CA TRP A 590 36.95 -3.11 5.88
C TRP A 590 37.04 -3.10 4.36
N GLU A 591 37.81 -2.20 3.75
CA GLU A 591 38.15 -2.29 2.31
C GLU A 591 39.10 -3.47 2.05
N ASP A 592 40.07 -3.71 2.96
CA ASP A 592 41.01 -4.82 2.88
C ASP A 592 40.41 -6.18 3.33
N ASP A 593 39.44 -6.16 4.25
CA ASP A 593 38.71 -7.33 4.75
C ASP A 593 37.18 -7.10 4.74
N PRO A 594 36.54 -7.14 3.56
CA PRO A 594 35.13 -6.77 3.37
C PRO A 594 34.12 -7.58 4.17
N HIS A 595 34.47 -8.80 4.56
CA HIS A 595 33.61 -9.68 5.35
C HIS A 595 34.04 -9.77 6.82
N GLY A 596 35.12 -9.09 7.22
CA GLY A 596 35.60 -9.06 8.60
C GLY A 596 36.07 -10.42 9.12
N VAL A 597 36.64 -11.26 8.23
CA VAL A 597 37.08 -12.63 8.51
C VAL A 597 38.58 -12.74 8.76
N GLY A 598 39.33 -11.68 8.47
CA GLY A 598 40.74 -11.55 8.76
C GLY A 598 41.00 -11.43 10.26
N GLU A 599 42.23 -11.76 10.68
CA GLU A 599 42.59 -11.95 12.08
C GLU A 599 42.35 -10.69 12.95
N GLU A 600 42.53 -9.49 12.39
CA GLU A 600 42.32 -8.25 13.14
C GLU A 600 40.83 -8.02 13.47
N LEU A 601 39.96 -8.03 12.45
CA LEU A 601 38.53 -7.77 12.62
C LEU A 601 37.83 -8.92 13.34
N ALA A 602 38.16 -10.18 12.99
CA ALA A 602 37.68 -11.35 13.70
C ALA A 602 38.15 -11.35 15.16
N GLY A 603 39.41 -10.97 15.43
CA GLY A 603 39.94 -10.83 16.78
C GLY A 603 39.21 -9.77 17.61
N LYS A 604 38.89 -8.61 17.03
CA LYS A 604 38.06 -7.57 17.67
C LYS A 604 36.65 -8.08 17.97
N ARG A 605 36.07 -8.89 17.09
CA ARG A 605 34.76 -9.52 17.27
C ARG A 605 34.77 -10.53 18.43
N ARG A 606 35.76 -11.43 18.46
CA ARG A 606 35.96 -12.41 19.55
C ARG A 606 36.07 -11.74 20.92
N LYS A 607 36.83 -10.64 21.03
CA LYS A 607 36.97 -9.87 22.27
C LYS A 607 35.66 -9.24 22.77
N ARG A 608 34.75 -8.89 21.86
CA ARG A 608 33.43 -8.33 22.19
C ARG A 608 32.39 -9.39 22.53
N ASN A 609 32.65 -10.66 22.24
CA ASN A 609 31.71 -11.76 22.46
C ASN A 609 31.71 -12.23 23.92
N CYS A 610 31.37 -11.35 24.86
CA CYS A 610 31.44 -11.69 26.29
C CYS A 610 30.41 -12.75 26.72
N TRP A 611 29.36 -12.98 25.93
CA TRP A 611 28.32 -13.99 26.23
C TRP A 611 28.44 -15.26 25.39
N GLY A 612 29.44 -15.37 24.51
CA GLY A 612 29.62 -16.53 23.65
C GLY A 612 28.46 -16.76 22.66
N VAL A 613 27.84 -15.69 22.15
CA VAL A 613 26.77 -15.78 21.16
C VAL A 613 27.26 -16.45 19.88
N ASP A 614 26.43 -17.31 19.30
CA ASP A 614 26.72 -17.97 18.01
C ASP A 614 26.89 -16.90 16.92
N GLN A 615 27.90 -17.08 16.07
CA GLN A 615 28.24 -16.19 14.96
C GLN A 615 28.02 -16.86 13.60
N ARG A 616 27.23 -17.94 13.56
CA ARG A 616 26.67 -18.49 12.32
C ARG A 616 25.52 -17.62 11.81
N LEU A 617 25.42 -17.50 10.48
CA LEU A 617 24.36 -16.77 9.80
C LEU A 617 23.04 -17.54 9.93
N PHE A 618 23.12 -18.86 9.68
CA PHE A 618 21.99 -19.79 9.71
C PHE A 618 22.15 -20.81 10.84
N PHE A 619 21.05 -21.18 11.48
CA PHE A 619 21.06 -22.11 12.61
C PHE A 619 21.16 -23.58 12.17
N SER A 620 20.78 -23.88 10.93
CA SER A 620 20.88 -25.20 10.31
C SER A 620 21.28 -25.15 8.84
N ASP A 621 21.79 -26.26 8.31
CA ASP A 621 22.06 -26.40 6.88
C ASP A 621 20.80 -26.33 6.02
N GLU A 622 19.66 -26.81 6.54
CA GLU A 622 18.36 -26.69 5.84
C GLU A 622 17.95 -25.24 5.67
N GLU A 623 18.14 -24.42 6.72
CA GLU A 623 17.89 -22.98 6.67
C GLU A 623 18.80 -22.30 5.65
N ARG A 624 20.10 -22.60 5.69
CA ARG A 624 21.09 -22.10 4.72
C ARG A 624 20.72 -22.45 3.28
N VAL A 625 20.34 -23.69 3.00
CA VAL A 625 19.94 -24.13 1.65
C VAL A 625 18.68 -23.40 1.18
N ARG A 626 17.66 -23.26 2.05
CA ARG A 626 16.43 -22.51 1.73
C ARG A 626 16.69 -21.02 1.50
N SER A 627 17.74 -20.48 2.09
CA SER A 627 18.09 -19.07 1.96
C SER A 627 18.62 -18.72 0.57
N GLU A 628 19.15 -19.71 -0.16
CA GLU A 628 19.89 -19.55 -1.43
C GLU A 628 21.14 -18.66 -1.33
N VAL A 629 21.61 -18.35 -0.12
CA VAL A 629 22.82 -17.56 0.11
C VAL A 629 24.03 -18.46 0.17
N ASP A 630 25.06 -18.14 -0.61
CA ASP A 630 26.35 -18.83 -0.53
C ASP A 630 27.16 -18.33 0.68
N THR A 631 27.34 -19.22 1.64
CA THR A 631 28.12 -19.02 2.86
C THR A 631 29.12 -20.15 3.08
N ARG A 632 30.12 -19.88 3.93
CA ARG A 632 31.13 -20.86 4.38
C ARG A 632 31.32 -20.79 5.89
N ILE A 633 31.54 -21.95 6.51
CA ILE A 633 31.94 -22.05 7.91
C ILE A 633 33.45 -21.86 8.01
N LEU A 634 33.89 -20.99 8.92
CA LEU A 634 35.29 -20.68 9.19
C LEU A 634 35.87 -21.64 10.25
N GLU A 635 37.19 -21.59 10.44
CA GLU A 635 37.89 -22.42 11.44
C GLU A 635 37.41 -22.18 12.88
N ASP A 636 37.00 -20.94 13.19
CA ASP A 636 36.44 -20.56 14.49
C ASP A 636 34.94 -20.87 14.63
N LYS A 637 34.38 -21.63 13.67
CA LYS A 637 32.97 -22.03 13.55
C LYS A 637 31.98 -20.90 13.29
N SER A 638 32.46 -19.65 13.12
CA SER A 638 31.61 -18.59 12.59
C SER A 638 31.30 -18.83 11.11
N GLU A 639 30.30 -18.13 10.60
CA GLU A 639 29.89 -18.26 9.20
C GLU A 639 30.04 -16.93 8.47
N ALA A 640 30.59 -16.98 7.27
CA ALA A 640 30.82 -15.81 6.44
C ALA A 640 30.25 -16.00 5.04
N LEU A 641 29.96 -14.88 4.37
CA LEU A 641 29.60 -14.89 2.96
C LEU A 641 30.77 -15.39 2.11
N VAL A 642 30.46 -16.17 1.07
CA VAL A 642 31.44 -16.54 0.03
C VAL A 642 31.60 -15.37 -0.93
N GLU A 643 32.84 -14.95 -1.18
CA GLU A 643 33.14 -13.90 -2.15
C GLU A 643 32.62 -14.27 -3.54
N ASN A 644 31.90 -13.36 -4.20
CA ASN A 644 31.20 -13.58 -5.48
C ASN A 644 30.15 -14.72 -5.47
N GLY A 645 29.74 -15.20 -4.30
CA GLY A 645 28.67 -16.18 -4.17
C GLY A 645 27.28 -15.61 -4.46
N VAL A 646 26.28 -16.49 -4.56
CA VAL A 646 24.89 -16.12 -4.82
C VAL A 646 24.34 -15.21 -3.71
N ARG A 647 23.66 -14.14 -4.15
CA ARG A 647 22.95 -13.16 -3.32
C ARG A 647 21.52 -13.01 -3.87
N PRO A 648 20.52 -13.64 -3.26
CA PRO A 648 19.14 -13.56 -3.77
C PRO A 648 18.59 -12.12 -3.77
N TRP A 649 19.06 -11.28 -2.86
CA TRP A 649 18.75 -9.85 -2.79
C TRP A 649 19.53 -8.99 -3.79
N GLY A 650 20.40 -9.56 -4.62
CA GLY A 650 21.11 -8.87 -5.69
C GLY A 650 20.33 -8.84 -7.01
N ARG A 651 19.21 -9.59 -7.10
CA ARG A 651 18.37 -9.68 -8.30
C ARG A 651 17.38 -8.53 -8.44
#